data_AF-A0A9Q8T7I9-F1
#
_entry.id   AF-A0A9Q8T7I9-F1
#
_cell.length_a   1.000
_cell.length_b   1.000
_cell.length_c   1.000
_cell.angle_alpha   90.00
_cell.angle_beta   90.00
_cell.angle_gamma   90.00
#
_symmetry.space_group_name_H-M   'P 1'
#
loop_
_entity.id
_entity.type
_entity.pdbx_description
1 polymer ?
#
loop_
_entity_poly.entity_id
_entity_poly.type
_entity_poly.pdbx_seq_one_letter_code
_entity_poly.pdbx_strand_id
1 'polypeptide(L)'
;MYRLASWTCILNAAISLLDPESTCVAAPQVTAEMIVPSNDSLWRAPSAEEWARNKEWQAYKPVNLVETSRRVFTGEYPAVAMSSFGLLTLIGALVANICARERYSPEMAPILDREYCAKIERSLQAWETLWRSHPHAGGSQSMKSDPKMTDCLCLLNSAYHHLYMGQELQILKRIAKEPRCHLAVPNFPTERKVLVVIKYATTSWLADTVTGIAHRQRKAAFEFGGLGPMVAYETALIISWWLSLRQSLTSPPSVSVLEGERESLEAIGHLFQDISKELDEQCITFDGDLSDLRSRALFHYQVLLGQWPSHLDCPREKKPDVSRYDGTALTKSNGVAAQFVESQKDYDTPWTGDWSARLVPEQKYQVQFTSNFDGSKNGNNERISIFACLSIHLSCNGFSLSGCTRCCVDRTSLFSQEKSSLFVSRRLNWVTEKAIISWAVLLAFRLLISGHAQHQAPASIVQFKQISFSFAMAFPENVGIKAMEIYVPGQCLDQSLFEQHQGVSAGKYTIGLGLKYMNFCNDREDASSMALTAISSLMRKYDINPNSIGRLEVGTESLVDKAKSVKTVLTQLFEPAGNTSLEGIDTINACYGGTSALFNAVNWVESRSWDGRNAIVVASDIALYNEPASRPTGGAGCVAMLVGPNALLSMEPALKGTFMTHAYDFYKPDLKAEFPLVNGHESLRSYMSALDGCYQRLREKVEAANQRTNGLGPKTDTNNLLNIFNYMAFHTPNCKIVSKSYGRLLYNDFRLDSDKSRWEATLTEELRGLSYEESLKSKELEKIFVTQSKDLFKARVEPCIAAPTLCGNMYTASLYCSLISLISHIDLRDSVGKTIGMFSYGSGIASTLYGLKITGDLSEMVQKIDLMKRLEQREICTPEQYEEAYGAKGYEPAGSIEVMAPGTYYLQRVDDAYRRFYAVKP
;
A
#
# COMPACT_ATOMS: atom_id res chain seq x y z
N MET A 1 23.42 -11.34 -12.60
CA MET A 1 23.62 -10.91 -14.01
C MET A 1 22.68 -11.64 -14.98
N TYR A 2 22.64 -12.98 -15.02
CA TYR A 2 21.79 -13.70 -16.00
C TYR A 2 20.27 -13.42 -15.90
N ARG A 3 19.72 -13.30 -14.69
CA ARG A 3 18.32 -12.84 -14.49
C ARG A 3 18.10 -11.43 -15.04
N LEU A 4 19.08 -10.54 -14.86
CA LEU A 4 19.01 -9.16 -15.34
C LEU A 4 18.98 -9.11 -16.88
N ALA A 5 19.80 -9.91 -17.55
CA ALA A 5 19.79 -10.05 -19.01
C ALA A 5 18.44 -10.55 -19.54
N SER A 6 17.87 -11.56 -18.87
CA SER A 6 16.58 -12.13 -19.20
C SER A 6 15.45 -11.12 -19.02
N TRP A 7 15.44 -10.41 -17.89
CA TRP A 7 14.51 -9.31 -17.64
C TRP A 7 14.69 -8.15 -18.61
N THR A 8 15.92 -7.89 -19.10
CA THR A 8 16.16 -6.85 -20.11
C THR A 8 15.46 -7.18 -21.42
N CYS A 9 15.46 -8.43 -21.85
CA CYS A 9 14.72 -8.86 -23.05
C CYS A 9 13.20 -8.64 -22.87
N ILE A 10 12.68 -8.98 -21.69
CA ILE A 10 11.25 -8.84 -21.37
C ILE A 10 10.85 -7.36 -21.25
N LEU A 11 11.66 -6.53 -20.60
CA LEU A 11 11.42 -5.10 -20.46
C LEU A 11 11.55 -4.38 -21.80
N ASN A 12 12.50 -4.76 -22.65
CA ASN A 12 12.62 -4.21 -24.00
C ASN A 12 11.38 -4.51 -24.84
N ALA A 13 10.83 -5.73 -24.74
CA ALA A 13 9.55 -6.05 -25.35
C ALA A 13 8.45 -5.12 -24.81
N ALA A 14 8.27 -5.05 -23.49
CA ALA A 14 7.24 -4.23 -22.86
C ALA A 14 7.32 -2.74 -23.26
N ILE A 15 8.52 -2.15 -23.27
CA ILE A 15 8.76 -0.76 -23.69
C ILE A 15 8.42 -0.59 -25.17
N SER A 16 8.84 -1.54 -26.00
CA SER A 16 8.53 -1.53 -27.43
C SER A 16 7.02 -1.60 -27.65
N LEU A 17 6.28 -2.40 -26.89
CA LEU A 17 4.82 -2.45 -27.03
C LEU A 17 4.15 -1.14 -26.60
N LEU A 18 4.62 -0.51 -25.53
CA LEU A 18 3.96 0.68 -24.95
C LEU A 18 4.25 1.99 -25.69
N ASP A 19 5.48 2.17 -26.18
CA ASP A 19 5.92 3.44 -26.76
C ASP A 19 6.27 3.30 -28.25
N PRO A 20 5.42 3.80 -29.17
CA PRO A 20 5.66 3.81 -30.61
C PRO A 20 6.96 4.49 -31.03
N GLU A 21 7.42 5.46 -30.23
CA GLU A 21 8.57 6.31 -30.52
C GLU A 21 9.85 5.78 -29.89
N SER A 22 9.76 4.71 -29.10
CA SER A 22 10.94 4.10 -28.50
C SER A 22 11.79 3.42 -29.57
N THR A 23 12.88 4.06 -29.97
CA THR A 23 13.94 3.39 -30.73
C THR A 23 14.74 2.54 -29.74
N CYS A 24 14.29 1.31 -29.49
CA CYS A 24 15.05 0.39 -28.66
C CYS A 24 16.42 0.15 -29.30
N VAL A 25 17.48 0.36 -28.52
CA VAL A 25 18.83 -0.09 -28.86
C VAL A 25 18.73 -1.59 -29.10
N ALA A 26 19.19 -2.05 -30.26
CA ALA A 26 19.29 -3.48 -30.56
C ALA A 26 19.81 -4.20 -29.32
N ALA A 27 19.20 -5.34 -28.97
CA ALA A 27 19.68 -6.20 -27.89
C ALA A 27 21.20 -6.18 -27.95
N PRO A 28 21.88 -5.77 -26.86
CA PRO A 28 23.29 -5.49 -26.93
C PRO A 28 23.98 -6.64 -27.67
N GLN A 29 24.83 -6.35 -28.66
CA GLN A 29 25.77 -7.32 -29.22
C GLN A 29 26.82 -7.69 -28.14
N VAL A 30 26.34 -8.05 -26.96
CA VAL A 30 27.10 -8.32 -25.74
C VAL A 30 27.46 -9.79 -25.81
N THR A 31 28.66 -10.00 -26.36
CA THR A 31 29.65 -11.00 -25.97
C THR A 31 29.08 -12.34 -25.50
N ALA A 32 29.03 -13.30 -26.43
CA ALA A 32 29.20 -14.77 -26.38
C ALA A 32 28.94 -15.63 -25.11
N GLU A 33 28.53 -15.12 -23.96
CA GLU A 33 28.46 -15.90 -22.70
C GLU A 33 27.18 -15.67 -21.87
N MET A 34 26.15 -15.01 -22.41
CA MET A 34 24.86 -14.91 -21.71
C MET A 34 24.12 -16.25 -21.75
N ILE A 35 23.55 -16.67 -20.62
CA ILE A 35 22.86 -17.96 -20.46
C ILE A 35 21.34 -17.75 -20.44
N VAL A 36 20.59 -18.52 -21.24
CA VAL A 36 19.12 -18.55 -21.17
C VAL A 36 18.66 -19.31 -19.94
N PRO A 37 17.61 -18.85 -19.26
CA PRO A 37 16.99 -19.62 -18.22
C PRO A 37 16.35 -20.94 -18.72
N SER A 38 17.10 -22.06 -18.73
CA SER A 38 16.58 -23.32 -19.31
C SER A 38 16.14 -24.38 -18.28
N ASN A 39 16.16 -24.09 -16.97
CA ASN A 39 15.68 -25.01 -15.93
C ASN A 39 14.91 -24.29 -14.81
N ASP A 40 13.63 -24.61 -14.63
CA ASP A 40 12.76 -23.89 -13.70
C ASP A 40 13.18 -24.01 -12.22
N SER A 41 13.81 -25.12 -11.81
CA SER A 41 14.33 -25.29 -10.44
C SER A 41 15.48 -24.33 -10.16
N LEU A 42 16.41 -24.17 -11.11
CA LEU A 42 17.54 -23.26 -11.02
C LEU A 42 17.05 -21.82 -10.91
N TRP A 43 16.10 -21.42 -11.75
CA TRP A 43 15.70 -20.02 -11.82
C TRP A 43 14.69 -19.59 -10.75
N ARG A 44 14.17 -20.51 -9.94
CA ARG A 44 13.32 -20.23 -8.78
C ARG A 44 14.08 -20.04 -7.46
N ALA A 45 15.42 -20.17 -7.44
CA ALA A 45 16.19 -19.97 -6.20
C ALA A 45 16.04 -18.52 -5.65
N PRO A 46 15.63 -18.34 -4.39
CA PRO A 46 15.37 -17.04 -3.78
C PRO A 46 16.65 -16.23 -3.49
N SER A 47 17.81 -16.88 -3.34
CA SER A 47 19.09 -16.20 -3.06
C SER A 47 20.25 -16.70 -3.93
N ALA A 48 21.33 -15.92 -3.97
CA ALA A 48 22.57 -16.29 -4.65
C ALA A 48 23.25 -17.51 -3.98
N GLU A 49 23.14 -17.66 -2.66
CA GLU A 49 23.71 -18.83 -1.97
C GLU A 49 22.97 -20.13 -2.30
N GLU A 50 21.63 -20.10 -2.39
CA GLU A 50 20.87 -21.28 -2.83
C GLU A 50 21.15 -21.63 -4.29
N TRP A 51 21.39 -20.62 -5.13
CA TRP A 51 21.83 -20.81 -6.50
C TRP A 51 23.21 -21.50 -6.58
N ALA A 52 24.16 -21.09 -5.73
CA ALA A 52 25.50 -21.67 -5.68
C ALA A 52 25.55 -23.09 -5.09
N ARG A 53 24.64 -23.42 -4.16
CA ARG A 53 24.52 -24.74 -3.53
C ARG A 53 23.69 -25.73 -4.34
N ASN A 54 22.97 -25.27 -5.38
CA ASN A 54 22.15 -26.15 -6.20
C ASN A 54 23.04 -27.12 -6.99
N LYS A 55 22.99 -28.42 -6.66
CA LYS A 55 23.76 -29.46 -7.34
C LYS A 55 23.44 -29.55 -8.83
N GLU A 56 22.22 -29.19 -9.23
CA GLU A 56 21.83 -29.12 -10.64
C GLU A 56 22.58 -28.01 -11.37
N TRP A 57 22.98 -26.92 -10.69
CA TRP A 57 23.76 -25.82 -11.29
C TRP A 57 25.17 -26.29 -11.65
N GLN A 58 25.79 -27.12 -10.80
CA GLN A 58 27.13 -27.65 -11.04
C GLN A 58 27.17 -28.63 -12.22
N ALA A 59 26.06 -29.31 -12.49
CA ALA A 59 25.88 -30.18 -13.65
C ALA A 59 25.23 -29.46 -14.87
N TYR A 60 24.80 -28.21 -14.69
CA TYR A 60 24.06 -27.47 -15.69
C TYR A 60 24.98 -27.06 -16.83
N LYS A 61 24.67 -27.50 -18.04
CA LYS A 61 25.35 -27.02 -19.23
C LYS A 61 24.72 -25.69 -19.64
N PRO A 62 25.44 -24.56 -19.50
CA PRO A 62 24.89 -23.25 -19.81
C PRO A 62 24.49 -23.17 -21.28
N VAL A 63 23.23 -22.82 -21.52
CA VAL A 63 22.67 -22.65 -22.86
C VAL A 63 22.84 -21.19 -23.26
N ASN A 64 23.64 -20.91 -24.28
CA ASN A 64 23.92 -19.54 -24.70
C ASN A 64 22.64 -18.87 -25.27
N LEU A 65 22.31 -17.67 -24.78
CA LEU A 65 21.13 -16.88 -25.18
C LEU A 65 21.19 -16.41 -26.61
N VAL A 66 22.34 -15.92 -27.07
CA VAL A 66 22.51 -15.48 -28.44
C VAL A 66 22.35 -16.65 -29.41
N GLU A 67 22.97 -17.79 -29.13
CA GLU A 67 22.87 -18.99 -29.98
C GLU A 67 21.46 -19.58 -29.94
N THR A 68 20.83 -19.66 -28.78
CA THR A 68 19.46 -20.19 -28.65
C THR A 68 18.45 -19.28 -29.33
N SER A 69 18.56 -17.96 -29.14
CA SER A 69 17.77 -17.01 -29.91
C SER A 69 18.04 -17.15 -31.40
N ARG A 70 19.30 -17.27 -31.85
CA ARG A 70 19.64 -17.45 -33.27
C ARG A 70 18.96 -18.68 -33.87
N ARG A 71 19.02 -19.82 -33.19
CA ARG A 71 18.41 -21.08 -33.64
C ARG A 71 16.88 -20.99 -33.69
N VAL A 72 16.26 -20.45 -32.63
CA VAL A 72 14.81 -20.21 -32.63
C VAL A 72 14.41 -19.23 -33.75
N PHE A 73 15.24 -18.21 -34.01
CA PHE A 73 15.02 -17.19 -35.05
C PHE A 73 15.26 -17.70 -36.48
N THR A 74 15.78 -18.93 -36.62
CA THR A 74 15.86 -19.66 -37.89
C THR A 74 14.85 -20.80 -37.97
N GLY A 75 13.96 -20.95 -36.98
CA GLY A 75 12.96 -22.02 -36.93
C GLY A 75 13.49 -23.36 -36.42
N GLU A 76 14.70 -23.39 -35.84
CA GLU A 76 15.26 -24.59 -35.20
C GLU A 76 14.84 -24.70 -33.73
N TYR A 77 14.73 -25.93 -33.23
CA TYR A 77 14.44 -26.19 -31.82
C TYR A 77 15.73 -26.20 -30.97
N PRO A 78 15.73 -25.62 -29.75
CA PRO A 78 16.82 -25.79 -28.80
C PRO A 78 17.00 -27.28 -28.46
N ALA A 79 18.25 -27.72 -28.35
CA ALA A 79 18.58 -29.11 -27.99
C ALA A 79 18.33 -29.44 -26.50
N VAL A 80 17.91 -28.46 -25.69
CA VAL A 80 17.73 -28.56 -24.25
C VAL A 80 16.32 -28.07 -23.90
N ALA A 81 15.66 -28.73 -22.95
CA ALA A 81 14.40 -28.27 -22.41
C ALA A 81 14.52 -26.84 -21.88
N MET A 82 13.47 -26.04 -22.09
CA MET A 82 13.42 -24.64 -21.70
C MET A 82 12.60 -24.46 -20.44
N SER A 83 12.95 -23.48 -19.62
CA SER A 83 12.15 -23.09 -18.45
C SER A 83 11.06 -22.09 -18.85
N SER A 84 10.01 -21.96 -18.03
CA SER A 84 8.97 -20.94 -18.18
C SER A 84 9.52 -19.50 -18.26
N PHE A 85 10.58 -19.17 -17.49
CA PHE A 85 11.27 -17.88 -17.57
C PHE A 85 12.14 -17.76 -18.84
N GLY A 86 12.72 -18.86 -19.31
CA GLY A 86 13.48 -18.89 -20.56
C GLY A 86 12.60 -18.70 -21.79
N LEU A 87 11.45 -19.37 -21.85
CA LEU A 87 10.47 -19.17 -22.91
C LEU A 87 10.00 -17.71 -22.96
N LEU A 88 9.71 -17.11 -21.79
CA LEU A 88 9.32 -15.71 -21.67
C LEU A 88 10.42 -14.76 -22.17
N THR A 89 11.68 -15.08 -21.85
CA THR A 89 12.86 -14.34 -22.31
C THR A 89 12.99 -14.39 -23.83
N LEU A 90 12.81 -15.58 -24.43
CA LEU A 90 12.95 -15.79 -25.87
C LEU A 90 11.84 -15.07 -26.66
N ILE A 91 10.58 -15.13 -26.22
CA ILE A 91 9.49 -14.40 -26.90
C ILE A 91 9.62 -12.90 -26.71
N GLY A 92 10.08 -12.43 -25.54
CA GLY A 92 10.41 -11.02 -25.34
C GLY A 92 11.49 -10.54 -26.32
N ALA A 93 12.53 -11.35 -26.54
CA ALA A 93 13.56 -11.04 -27.53
C ALA A 93 13.02 -11.01 -28.97
N LEU A 94 12.13 -11.94 -29.34
CA LEU A 94 11.45 -11.96 -30.65
C LEU A 94 10.61 -10.71 -30.86
N VAL A 95 9.74 -10.37 -29.90
CA VAL A 95 8.87 -9.19 -29.95
C VAL A 95 9.69 -7.91 -30.09
N ALA A 96 10.74 -7.76 -29.28
CA ALA A 96 11.64 -6.62 -29.37
C ALA A 96 12.32 -6.52 -30.74
N ASN A 97 12.70 -7.65 -31.35
CA ASN A 97 13.30 -7.67 -32.70
C ASN A 97 12.30 -7.25 -33.79
N ILE A 98 11.08 -7.78 -33.73
CA ILE A 98 9.99 -7.43 -34.66
C ILE A 98 9.71 -5.92 -34.57
N CYS A 99 9.47 -5.40 -33.36
CA CYS A 99 9.20 -3.98 -33.13
C CYS A 99 10.38 -3.08 -33.52
N ALA A 100 11.62 -3.52 -33.27
CA ALA A 100 12.79 -2.77 -33.70
C ALA A 100 12.87 -2.67 -35.22
N ARG A 101 12.67 -3.79 -35.94
CA ARG A 101 12.72 -3.80 -37.41
C ARG A 101 11.58 -3.02 -38.05
N GLU A 102 10.39 -3.07 -37.46
CA GLU A 102 9.23 -2.26 -37.84
C GLU A 102 9.52 -0.75 -37.82
N ARG A 103 10.41 -0.29 -36.93
CA ARG A 103 10.71 1.13 -36.70
C ARG A 103 11.90 1.70 -37.48
N TYR A 104 12.65 0.87 -38.21
CA TYR A 104 13.73 1.37 -39.05
C TYR A 104 13.17 2.12 -40.27
N SER A 105 13.83 3.23 -40.64
CA SER A 105 13.41 4.07 -41.78
C SER A 105 13.47 3.29 -43.10
N PRO A 106 12.45 3.40 -43.98
CA PRO A 106 12.39 2.70 -45.28
C PRO A 106 13.57 3.00 -46.22
N GLU A 107 14.35 4.05 -45.96
CA GLU A 107 15.51 4.45 -46.76
C GLU A 107 16.74 3.53 -46.59
N MET A 108 16.78 2.67 -45.57
CA MET A 108 17.94 1.80 -45.26
C MET A 108 17.71 0.30 -45.57
N ALA A 109 16.47 -0.17 -45.66
CA ALA A 109 16.08 -1.52 -46.11
C ALA A 109 14.53 -1.57 -46.26
N PRO A 110 13.96 -2.43 -47.13
CA PRO A 110 12.51 -2.59 -47.19
C PRO A 110 11.95 -3.04 -45.83
N ILE A 111 10.91 -2.32 -45.37
CA ILE A 111 10.20 -2.58 -44.12
C ILE A 111 9.58 -3.97 -44.19
N LEU A 112 9.95 -4.87 -43.25
CA LEU A 112 9.38 -6.22 -43.09
C LEU A 112 9.06 -6.93 -44.43
N ASP A 113 10.06 -7.13 -45.28
CA ASP A 113 9.86 -7.83 -46.56
C ASP A 113 9.28 -9.26 -46.38
N ARG A 114 8.72 -9.83 -47.46
CA ARG A 114 8.08 -11.16 -47.43
C ARG A 114 9.00 -12.26 -46.89
N GLU A 115 10.30 -12.17 -47.15
CA GLU A 115 11.29 -13.15 -46.73
C GLU A 115 11.52 -13.08 -45.22
N TYR A 116 11.65 -11.86 -44.68
CA TYR A 116 11.74 -11.61 -43.25
C TYR A 116 10.47 -12.05 -42.52
N CYS A 117 9.29 -11.70 -43.03
CA CYS A 117 8.02 -12.13 -42.45
C CYS A 117 7.89 -13.66 -42.41
N ALA A 118 8.22 -14.36 -43.50
CA ALA A 118 8.23 -15.81 -43.53
C ALA A 118 9.26 -16.42 -42.55
N LYS A 119 10.41 -15.77 -42.37
CA LYS A 119 11.43 -16.22 -41.41
C LYS A 119 10.96 -16.06 -39.96
N ILE A 120 10.40 -14.91 -39.59
CA ILE A 120 9.88 -14.68 -38.25
C ILE A 120 8.67 -15.56 -37.97
N GLU A 121 7.79 -15.78 -38.96
CA GLU A 121 6.66 -16.69 -38.83
C GLU A 121 7.11 -18.12 -38.47
N ARG A 122 8.12 -18.67 -39.17
CA ARG A 122 8.74 -19.95 -38.78
C ARG A 122 9.33 -19.93 -37.37
N SER A 123 9.88 -18.79 -36.96
CA SER A 123 10.46 -18.62 -35.62
C SER A 123 9.40 -18.61 -34.52
N LEU A 124 8.28 -17.92 -34.76
CA LEU A 124 7.13 -17.89 -33.85
C LEU A 124 6.47 -19.27 -33.76
N GLN A 125 6.34 -20.00 -34.87
CA GLN A 125 5.83 -21.38 -34.89
C GLN A 125 6.74 -22.35 -34.12
N ALA A 126 8.06 -22.25 -34.30
CA ALA A 126 9.03 -23.04 -33.54
C ALA A 126 8.95 -22.73 -32.04
N TRP A 127 8.85 -21.45 -31.67
CA TRP A 127 8.69 -21.04 -30.28
C TRP A 127 7.33 -21.51 -29.70
N GLU A 128 6.24 -21.39 -30.45
CA GLU A 128 4.90 -21.80 -30.01
C GLU A 128 4.84 -23.32 -29.78
N THR A 129 5.50 -24.10 -30.62
CA THR A 129 5.65 -25.55 -30.42
C THR A 129 6.40 -25.84 -29.11
N LEU A 130 7.47 -25.10 -28.82
CA LEU A 130 8.19 -25.23 -27.54
C LEU A 130 7.29 -24.86 -26.36
N TRP A 131 6.52 -23.78 -26.47
CA TRP A 131 5.55 -23.39 -25.46
C TRP A 131 4.53 -24.50 -25.24
N ARG A 132 3.87 -25.02 -26.28
CA ARG A 132 2.85 -26.10 -26.17
C ARG A 132 3.40 -27.39 -25.57
N SER A 133 4.65 -27.73 -25.89
CA SER A 133 5.32 -28.91 -25.34
C SER A 133 5.78 -28.75 -23.89
N HIS A 134 5.73 -27.52 -23.35
CA HIS A 134 6.20 -27.25 -22.00
C HIS A 134 5.23 -27.82 -20.95
N PRO A 135 5.72 -28.50 -19.88
CA PRO A 135 4.87 -29.12 -18.86
C PRO A 135 3.91 -28.15 -18.15
N HIS A 136 4.22 -26.85 -18.16
CA HIS A 136 3.40 -25.79 -17.57
C HIS A 136 2.46 -25.08 -18.57
N ALA A 137 2.43 -25.49 -19.84
CA ALA A 137 1.60 -24.86 -20.88
C ALA A 137 0.18 -25.42 -21.04
N GLY A 138 -0.21 -26.47 -20.30
CA GLY A 138 -1.43 -27.22 -20.59
C GLY A 138 -2.17 -27.85 -19.39
N GLY A 139 -2.26 -27.16 -18.26
CA GLY A 139 -3.02 -27.64 -17.09
C GLY A 139 -4.45 -27.11 -17.02
N SER A 140 -5.34 -27.66 -17.85
CA SER A 140 -6.79 -27.60 -17.61
C SER A 140 -7.10 -28.22 -16.23
N GLN A 141 -7.89 -27.53 -15.39
CA GLN A 141 -8.50 -27.99 -14.12
C GLN A 141 -7.89 -27.60 -12.76
N SER A 142 -6.95 -26.66 -12.63
CA SER A 142 -6.79 -25.98 -11.33
C SER A 142 -6.31 -24.54 -11.48
N MET A 143 -6.74 -23.64 -10.57
CA MET A 143 -6.43 -22.20 -10.46
C MET A 143 -4.91 -21.86 -10.32
N LYS A 144 -4.01 -22.55 -11.02
CA LYS A 144 -2.54 -22.39 -10.91
C LYS A 144 -1.83 -22.55 -12.25
N SER A 145 -2.24 -21.83 -13.30
CA SER A 145 -1.37 -21.65 -14.47
C SER A 145 -0.16 -20.78 -14.08
N ASP A 146 1.07 -21.15 -14.46
CA ASP A 146 2.26 -20.33 -14.19
C ASP A 146 2.07 -18.95 -14.86
N PRO A 147 2.07 -17.82 -14.12
CA PRO A 147 1.84 -16.48 -14.68
C PRO A 147 2.80 -16.12 -15.83
N LYS A 148 4.02 -16.66 -15.82
CA LYS A 148 5.00 -16.46 -16.90
C LYS A 148 4.58 -17.13 -18.20
N MET A 149 3.89 -18.27 -18.12
CA MET A 149 3.37 -18.98 -19.29
C MET A 149 2.16 -18.27 -19.90
N THR A 150 1.37 -17.57 -19.07
CA THR A 150 0.33 -16.65 -19.54
C THR A 150 0.93 -15.44 -20.25
N ASP A 151 1.96 -14.80 -19.66
CA ASP A 151 2.67 -13.67 -20.30
C ASP A 151 3.36 -14.08 -21.61
N CYS A 152 3.86 -15.32 -21.68
CA CYS A 152 4.41 -15.92 -22.90
C CYS A 152 3.39 -15.89 -24.05
N LEU A 153 2.14 -16.32 -23.78
CA LEU A 153 1.07 -16.33 -24.77
C LEU A 153 0.63 -14.90 -25.16
N CYS A 154 0.56 -13.98 -24.19
CA CYS A 154 0.29 -12.57 -24.48
C CYS A 154 1.34 -11.98 -25.42
N LEU A 155 2.63 -12.19 -25.15
CA LEU A 155 3.69 -11.70 -26.03
C LEU A 155 3.69 -12.37 -27.40
N LEU A 156 3.29 -13.64 -27.51
CA LEU A 156 3.10 -14.29 -28.82
C LEU A 156 2.02 -13.59 -29.66
N ASN A 157 0.88 -13.25 -29.05
CA ASN A 157 -0.20 -12.53 -29.76
C ASN A 157 0.31 -11.17 -30.26
N SER A 158 0.98 -10.41 -29.39
CA SER A 158 1.57 -9.12 -29.75
C SER A 158 2.64 -9.24 -30.85
N ALA A 159 3.43 -10.32 -30.85
CA ALA A 159 4.39 -10.59 -31.92
C ALA A 159 3.71 -10.67 -33.29
N TYR A 160 2.58 -11.38 -33.39
CA TYR A 160 1.80 -11.46 -34.63
C TYR A 160 1.12 -10.14 -34.99
N HIS A 161 0.64 -9.38 -34.00
CA HIS A 161 0.10 -8.03 -34.21
C HIS A 161 1.15 -7.14 -34.89
N HIS A 162 2.36 -7.10 -34.36
CA HIS A 162 3.45 -6.27 -34.87
C HIS A 162 4.04 -6.79 -36.19
N LEU A 163 4.05 -8.11 -36.41
CA LEU A 163 4.57 -8.71 -37.64
C LEU A 163 3.71 -8.37 -38.87
N TYR A 164 2.39 -8.32 -38.71
CA TYR A 164 1.43 -8.22 -39.82
C TYR A 164 0.64 -6.93 -39.85
N MET A 165 0.56 -6.21 -38.73
CA MET A 165 -0.15 -4.93 -38.61
C MET A 165 0.68 -3.89 -37.86
N GLY A 166 2.01 -4.03 -37.82
CA GLY A 166 2.89 -3.16 -37.03
C GLY A 166 2.67 -1.67 -37.34
N GLN A 167 2.75 -1.29 -38.60
CA GLN A 167 2.60 0.12 -39.01
C GLN A 167 1.22 0.68 -38.67
N GLU A 168 0.16 -0.07 -38.99
CA GLU A 168 -1.22 0.27 -38.68
C GLU A 168 -1.40 0.44 -37.17
N LEU A 169 -0.89 -0.51 -36.38
CA LEU A 169 -0.96 -0.49 -34.93
C LEU A 169 -0.22 0.71 -34.33
N GLN A 170 0.93 1.14 -34.88
CA GLN A 170 1.59 2.36 -34.40
C GLN A 170 0.78 3.62 -34.71
N ILE A 171 0.18 3.69 -35.89
CA ILE A 171 -0.71 4.81 -36.25
C ILE A 171 -1.90 4.84 -35.27
N LEU A 172 -2.51 3.69 -35.00
CA LEU A 172 -3.60 3.55 -34.03
C LEU A 172 -3.19 3.97 -32.62
N LYS A 173 -2.00 3.55 -32.16
CA LYS A 173 -1.43 3.97 -30.86
C LYS A 173 -1.21 5.48 -30.80
N ARG A 174 -0.71 6.11 -31.87
CA ARG A 174 -0.55 7.58 -31.95
C ARG A 174 -1.88 8.31 -31.92
N ILE A 175 -2.87 7.84 -32.67
CA ILE A 175 -4.24 8.40 -32.68
C ILE A 175 -4.91 8.28 -31.31
N ALA A 176 -4.65 7.19 -30.58
CA ALA A 176 -5.15 6.97 -29.23
C ALA A 176 -4.44 7.84 -28.19
N LYS A 177 -3.11 8.01 -28.29
CA LYS A 177 -2.29 8.82 -27.37
C LYS A 177 -2.53 10.32 -27.54
N GLU A 178 -2.70 10.80 -28.78
CA GLU A 178 -2.96 12.21 -29.07
C GLU A 178 -4.24 12.37 -29.90
N PRO A 179 -5.39 12.55 -29.24
CA PRO A 179 -6.67 12.71 -29.93
C PRO A 179 -6.77 13.88 -30.93
N ARG A 180 -5.83 14.81 -30.93
CA ARG A 180 -5.87 15.96 -31.84
C ARG A 180 -4.92 15.78 -33.03
N CYS A 181 -4.23 14.64 -33.15
CA CYS A 181 -3.35 14.40 -34.28
C CYS A 181 -4.17 14.29 -35.59
N HIS A 182 -3.67 14.89 -36.66
CA HIS A 182 -4.29 14.84 -37.99
C HIS A 182 -3.92 13.58 -38.80
N LEU A 183 -3.48 12.51 -38.13
CA LEU A 183 -3.16 11.24 -38.79
C LEU A 183 -4.45 10.56 -39.26
N ALA A 184 -4.45 10.13 -40.53
CA ALA A 184 -5.55 9.34 -41.06
C ALA A 184 -5.57 7.94 -40.41
N VAL A 185 -6.76 7.42 -40.15
CA VAL A 185 -6.94 6.02 -39.77
C VAL A 185 -6.46 5.13 -40.92
N PRO A 186 -5.65 4.08 -40.68
CA PRO A 186 -5.17 3.22 -41.74
C PRO A 186 -6.33 2.58 -42.50
N ASN A 187 -6.22 2.51 -43.84
CA ASN A 187 -7.20 1.81 -44.67
C ASN A 187 -7.08 0.29 -44.50
N PHE A 188 -8.16 -0.42 -44.82
CA PHE A 188 -8.22 -1.89 -44.74
C PHE A 188 -7.21 -2.55 -45.70
N PRO A 189 -6.19 -3.28 -45.22
CA PRO A 189 -5.39 -4.14 -46.06
C PRO A 189 -6.16 -5.46 -46.26
N THR A 190 -6.56 -5.75 -47.49
CA THR A 190 -7.24 -7.01 -47.87
C THR A 190 -6.26 -8.19 -47.93
N GLU A 191 -5.40 -8.31 -46.91
CA GLU A 191 -4.42 -9.39 -46.85
C GLU A 191 -4.88 -10.48 -45.88
N ARG A 192 -4.91 -11.73 -46.35
CA ARG A 192 -5.28 -12.92 -45.55
C ARG A 192 -4.63 -12.97 -44.16
N LYS A 193 -3.39 -12.49 -44.03
CA LYS A 193 -2.64 -12.47 -42.77
C LYS A 193 -3.16 -11.44 -41.75
N VAL A 194 -3.75 -10.33 -42.22
CA VAL A 194 -4.40 -9.33 -41.36
C VAL A 194 -5.68 -9.91 -40.74
N LEU A 195 -6.45 -10.68 -41.52
CA LEU A 195 -7.63 -11.40 -40.99
C LEU A 195 -7.27 -12.40 -39.89
N VAL A 196 -6.11 -13.06 -40.01
CA VAL A 196 -5.58 -13.95 -38.97
C VAL A 196 -5.27 -13.19 -37.69
N VAL A 197 -4.63 -12.01 -37.79
CA VAL A 197 -4.37 -11.14 -36.62
C VAL A 197 -5.67 -10.72 -35.93
N ILE A 198 -6.67 -10.31 -36.71
CA ILE A 198 -7.97 -9.91 -36.18
C ILE A 198 -8.67 -11.08 -35.50
N LYS A 199 -8.62 -12.29 -36.08
CA LYS A 199 -9.13 -13.49 -35.44
C LYS A 199 -8.43 -13.71 -34.10
N TYR A 200 -7.09 -13.68 -34.04
CA TYR A 200 -6.33 -13.84 -32.79
C TYR A 200 -6.69 -12.78 -31.73
N ALA A 201 -6.73 -11.51 -32.12
CA ALA A 201 -7.13 -10.41 -31.25
C ALA A 201 -8.54 -10.65 -30.69
N THR A 202 -9.50 -11.01 -31.55
CA THR A 202 -10.90 -11.22 -31.14
C THR A 202 -11.06 -12.42 -30.23
N THR A 203 -10.37 -13.54 -30.49
CA THR A 203 -10.40 -14.71 -29.60
C THR A 203 -9.73 -14.42 -28.25
N SER A 204 -8.61 -13.69 -28.24
CA SER A 204 -7.99 -13.24 -26.99
C SER A 204 -8.95 -12.36 -26.19
N TRP A 205 -9.67 -11.46 -26.87
CA TRP A 205 -10.61 -10.57 -26.21
C TRP A 205 -11.84 -11.30 -25.65
N LEU A 206 -12.36 -12.32 -26.35
CA LEU A 206 -13.42 -13.18 -25.84
C LEU A 206 -12.98 -13.92 -24.58
N ALA A 207 -11.78 -14.53 -24.58
CA ALA A 207 -11.24 -15.20 -23.40
C ALA A 207 -11.12 -14.24 -22.20
N ASP A 208 -10.70 -13.00 -22.47
CA ASP A 208 -10.57 -11.95 -21.47
C ASP A 208 -11.92 -11.49 -20.91
N THR A 209 -12.93 -11.40 -21.77
CA THR A 209 -14.30 -11.02 -21.41
C THR A 209 -14.99 -12.11 -20.59
N VAL A 210 -14.88 -13.39 -21.01
CA VAL A 210 -15.44 -14.56 -20.32
C VAL A 210 -14.82 -14.79 -18.94
N THR A 211 -13.53 -14.49 -18.76
CA THR A 211 -12.86 -14.58 -17.45
C THR A 211 -13.46 -13.61 -16.42
N GLY A 212 -14.18 -12.58 -16.87
CA GLY A 212 -14.72 -11.52 -16.02
C GLY A 212 -13.66 -10.45 -15.75
N ILE A 213 -13.87 -9.27 -16.33
CA ILE A 213 -12.90 -8.17 -16.30
C ILE A 213 -12.68 -7.65 -14.87
N ALA A 214 -13.76 -7.62 -14.07
CA ALA A 214 -13.71 -7.28 -12.65
C ALA A 214 -13.00 -8.35 -11.79
N HIS A 215 -13.01 -9.62 -12.21
CA HIS A 215 -12.29 -10.69 -11.54
C HIS A 215 -10.78 -10.55 -11.76
N ARG A 216 -10.36 -10.29 -13.01
CA ARG A 216 -8.96 -10.03 -13.34
C ARG A 216 -8.40 -8.84 -12.57
N GLN A 217 -9.11 -7.72 -12.46
CA GLN A 217 -8.61 -6.56 -11.72
C GLN A 217 -8.36 -6.83 -10.23
N ARG A 218 -9.16 -7.68 -9.59
CA ARG A 218 -8.99 -8.04 -8.18
C ARG A 218 -7.85 -9.02 -7.94
N LYS A 219 -7.54 -9.88 -8.91
CA LYS A 219 -6.61 -11.01 -8.75
C LYS A 219 -5.34 -10.95 -9.60
N ALA A 220 -5.24 -10.02 -10.55
CA ALA A 220 -4.14 -9.92 -11.52
C ALA A 220 -2.75 -9.87 -10.88
N ALA A 221 -2.59 -9.18 -9.75
CA ALA A 221 -1.29 -9.05 -9.09
C ALA A 221 -0.78 -10.35 -8.44
N PHE A 222 -1.65 -11.34 -8.22
CA PHE A 222 -1.33 -12.58 -7.50
C PHE A 222 -1.45 -13.84 -8.35
N GLU A 223 -2.34 -13.84 -9.36
CA GLU A 223 -2.68 -15.04 -10.15
C GLU A 223 -2.42 -14.90 -11.67
N PHE A 224 -2.15 -13.70 -12.21
CA PHE A 224 -1.96 -13.47 -13.66
C PHE A 224 -0.62 -12.76 -13.99
N GLY A 225 -0.19 -12.88 -15.25
CA GLY A 225 1.06 -12.27 -15.76
C GLY A 225 0.99 -10.74 -15.88
N GLY A 226 2.15 -10.07 -15.78
CA GLY A 226 2.26 -8.61 -15.72
C GLY A 226 2.22 -7.89 -17.08
N LEU A 227 2.30 -8.62 -18.19
CA LEU A 227 2.30 -8.08 -19.56
C LEU A 227 0.93 -8.15 -20.23
N GLY A 228 0.02 -8.98 -19.72
CA GLY A 228 -1.35 -9.14 -20.23
C GLY A 228 -2.09 -7.81 -20.52
N PRO A 229 -2.07 -6.81 -19.62
CA PRO A 229 -2.75 -5.53 -19.88
C PRO A 229 -2.21 -4.75 -21.09
N MET A 230 -0.92 -4.88 -21.41
CA MET A 230 -0.31 -4.18 -22.54
C MET A 230 -0.81 -4.76 -23.88
N VAL A 231 -0.86 -6.08 -23.96
CA VAL A 231 -1.35 -6.78 -25.15
C VAL A 231 -2.85 -6.62 -25.30
N ALA A 232 -3.60 -6.63 -24.20
CA ALA A 232 -5.04 -6.35 -24.21
C ALA A 232 -5.35 -4.96 -24.78
N TYR A 233 -4.49 -3.96 -24.52
CA TYR A 233 -4.61 -2.63 -25.13
C TYR A 233 -4.40 -2.66 -26.65
N GLU A 234 -3.40 -3.40 -27.15
CA GLU A 234 -3.17 -3.55 -28.60
C GLU A 234 -4.33 -4.28 -29.29
N THR A 235 -4.79 -5.37 -28.68
CA THR A 235 -5.97 -6.13 -29.11
C THR A 235 -7.18 -5.21 -29.24
N ALA A 236 -7.43 -4.36 -28.24
CA ALA A 236 -8.53 -3.41 -28.25
C ALA A 236 -8.42 -2.39 -29.39
N LEU A 237 -7.23 -1.88 -29.69
CA LEU A 237 -7.01 -0.96 -30.81
C LEU A 237 -7.28 -1.63 -32.16
N ILE A 238 -6.76 -2.84 -32.38
CA ILE A 238 -6.95 -3.62 -33.61
C ILE A 238 -8.43 -3.90 -33.85
N ILE A 239 -9.14 -4.32 -32.82
CA ILE A 239 -10.56 -4.64 -32.89
C ILE A 239 -11.40 -3.38 -33.14
N SER A 240 -11.10 -2.29 -32.44
CA SER A 240 -11.81 -1.02 -32.64
C SER A 240 -11.64 -0.54 -34.08
N TRP A 241 -10.42 -0.63 -34.61
CA TRP A 241 -10.10 -0.26 -35.99
C TRP A 241 -10.86 -1.11 -37.01
N TRP A 242 -10.87 -2.42 -36.82
CA TRP A 242 -11.64 -3.36 -37.64
C TRP A 242 -13.14 -3.00 -37.70
N LEU A 243 -13.75 -2.73 -36.54
CA LEU A 243 -15.17 -2.41 -36.43
C LEU A 243 -15.52 -1.07 -37.08
N SER A 244 -14.67 -0.05 -36.94
CA SER A 244 -14.86 1.26 -37.58
C SER A 244 -14.79 1.19 -39.10
N LEU A 245 -13.87 0.39 -39.66
CA LEU A 245 -13.78 0.18 -41.11
C LEU A 245 -15.03 -0.53 -41.65
N ARG A 246 -15.57 -1.52 -40.95
CA ARG A 246 -16.78 -2.25 -41.38
C ARG A 246 -18.04 -1.40 -41.43
N GLN A 247 -18.21 -0.43 -40.54
CA GLN A 247 -19.40 0.45 -40.54
C GLN A 247 -19.39 1.46 -41.69
N SER A 248 -18.20 1.84 -42.18
CA SER A 248 -18.04 2.72 -43.36
C SER A 248 -18.33 2.03 -44.70
N LEU A 249 -18.39 0.69 -44.72
CA LEU A 249 -18.74 -0.12 -45.87
C LEU A 249 -20.26 -0.31 -45.93
N THR A 250 -21.02 0.72 -46.32
CA THR A 250 -22.47 0.62 -46.62
C THR A 250 -22.77 -0.16 -47.91
N SER A 251 -21.77 -0.82 -48.50
CA SER A 251 -21.93 -1.73 -49.64
C SER A 251 -20.93 -2.88 -49.47
N PRO A 252 -21.32 -4.13 -49.80
CA PRO A 252 -20.41 -5.27 -49.71
C PRO A 252 -19.16 -4.99 -50.56
N PRO A 253 -17.95 -5.34 -50.09
CA PRO A 253 -16.75 -5.07 -50.85
C PRO A 253 -16.87 -5.71 -52.24
N SER A 254 -16.83 -4.89 -53.29
CA SER A 254 -16.73 -5.35 -54.68
C SER A 254 -15.30 -5.79 -54.98
N VAL A 255 -14.85 -6.83 -54.28
CA VAL A 255 -13.56 -7.47 -54.52
C VAL A 255 -13.83 -8.97 -54.42
N SER A 256 -13.30 -9.74 -55.36
CA SER A 256 -13.35 -11.19 -55.38
C SER A 256 -12.69 -11.78 -54.12
N VAL A 257 -13.45 -11.88 -53.03
CA VAL A 257 -13.05 -12.54 -51.78
C VAL A 257 -12.87 -14.02 -52.10
N LEU A 258 -11.66 -14.53 -51.96
CA LEU A 258 -11.37 -15.97 -52.12
C LEU A 258 -12.14 -16.75 -51.04
N GLU A 259 -12.60 -17.97 -51.32
CA GLU A 259 -13.52 -18.74 -50.46
C GLU A 259 -13.04 -18.84 -48.99
N GLY A 260 -11.74 -19.01 -48.74
CA GLY A 260 -11.16 -19.05 -47.39
C GLY A 260 -11.09 -17.71 -46.62
N GLU A 261 -11.17 -16.57 -47.32
CA GLU A 261 -11.30 -15.25 -46.69
C GLU A 261 -12.73 -15.03 -46.18
N ARG A 262 -13.73 -15.59 -46.87
CA ARG A 262 -15.14 -15.53 -46.47
C ARG A 262 -15.39 -16.30 -45.18
N GLU A 263 -14.88 -17.52 -45.06
CA GLU A 263 -14.99 -18.33 -43.84
C GLU A 263 -14.34 -17.63 -42.63
N SER A 264 -13.20 -16.98 -42.85
CA SER A 264 -12.51 -16.22 -41.80
C SER A 264 -13.30 -15.00 -41.33
N LEU A 265 -13.94 -14.30 -42.26
CA LEU A 265 -14.82 -13.17 -41.97
C LEU A 265 -16.09 -13.60 -41.22
N GLU A 266 -16.65 -14.76 -41.55
CA GLU A 266 -17.79 -15.35 -40.85
C GLU A 266 -17.40 -15.78 -39.42
N ALA A 267 -16.26 -16.45 -39.25
CA ALA A 267 -15.75 -16.83 -37.94
C ALA A 267 -15.48 -15.63 -37.02
N ILE A 268 -14.88 -14.55 -37.55
CA ILE A 268 -14.68 -13.29 -36.82
C ILE A 268 -16.04 -12.68 -36.42
N GLY A 269 -17.04 -12.73 -37.32
CA GLY A 269 -18.39 -12.27 -37.04
C GLY A 269 -19.05 -12.99 -35.85
N HIS A 270 -18.91 -14.31 -35.78
CA HIS A 270 -19.41 -15.10 -34.65
C HIS A 270 -18.71 -14.75 -33.33
N LEU A 271 -17.38 -14.59 -33.34
CA LEU A 271 -16.63 -14.19 -32.14
C LEU A 271 -17.12 -12.84 -31.60
N PHE A 272 -17.44 -11.88 -32.47
CA PHE A 272 -18.01 -10.60 -32.03
C PHE A 272 -19.40 -10.73 -31.41
N GLN A 273 -20.25 -11.60 -31.94
CA GLN A 273 -21.56 -11.88 -31.35
C GLN A 273 -21.41 -12.48 -29.94
N ASP A 274 -20.47 -13.40 -29.75
CA ASP A 274 -20.20 -14.00 -28.45
C ASP A 274 -19.67 -12.99 -27.45
N ILE A 275 -18.79 -12.08 -27.87
CA ILE A 275 -18.27 -10.99 -27.01
C ILE A 275 -19.39 -10.04 -26.61
N SER A 276 -20.23 -9.61 -27.56
CA SER A 276 -21.37 -8.74 -27.27
C SER A 276 -22.33 -9.39 -26.28
N LYS A 277 -22.63 -10.69 -26.48
CA LYS A 277 -23.47 -11.45 -25.56
C LYS A 277 -22.87 -11.53 -24.15
N GLU A 278 -21.57 -11.80 -24.03
CA GLU A 278 -20.90 -11.87 -22.73
C GLU A 278 -20.87 -10.51 -22.02
N LEU A 279 -20.65 -9.42 -22.76
CA LEU A 279 -20.71 -8.05 -22.21
C LEU A 279 -22.14 -7.67 -21.74
N ASP A 280 -23.16 -8.02 -22.53
CA ASP A 280 -24.57 -7.81 -22.17
C ASP A 280 -24.95 -8.62 -20.92
N GLU A 281 -24.52 -9.87 -20.82
CA GLU A 281 -24.71 -10.72 -19.63
C GLU A 281 -24.03 -10.14 -18.40
N GLN A 282 -22.87 -9.49 -18.58
CA GLN A 282 -22.15 -8.77 -17.52
C GLN A 282 -22.68 -7.35 -17.26
N CYS A 283 -23.74 -6.92 -17.95
CA CYS A 283 -24.34 -5.58 -17.85
C CYS A 283 -23.35 -4.44 -18.18
N ILE A 284 -22.43 -4.68 -19.12
CA ILE A 284 -21.46 -3.70 -19.60
C ILE A 284 -21.96 -3.10 -20.92
N THR A 285 -22.48 -1.87 -20.89
CA THR A 285 -22.97 -1.16 -22.08
C THR A 285 -21.98 -0.10 -22.56
N PHE A 286 -21.77 -0.02 -23.89
CA PHE A 286 -21.03 1.07 -24.54
C PHE A 286 -21.98 2.19 -24.94
N ASP A 287 -21.82 3.38 -24.36
CA ASP A 287 -22.69 4.55 -24.59
C ASP A 287 -22.07 5.60 -25.54
N GLY A 288 -20.98 5.25 -26.23
CA GLY A 288 -20.25 6.13 -27.15
C GLY A 288 -20.70 6.00 -28.61
N ASP A 289 -20.32 6.97 -29.44
CA ASP A 289 -20.56 6.89 -30.89
C ASP A 289 -19.75 5.72 -31.48
N LEU A 290 -20.48 4.70 -31.92
CA LEU A 290 -19.96 3.52 -32.58
C LEU A 290 -19.21 3.88 -33.89
N SER A 291 -19.45 5.03 -34.51
CA SER A 291 -18.68 5.44 -35.70
C SER A 291 -17.28 5.98 -35.37
N ASP A 292 -17.02 6.39 -34.12
CA ASP A 292 -15.74 6.95 -33.69
C ASP A 292 -14.80 5.88 -33.11
N LEU A 293 -13.76 5.56 -33.90
CA LEU A 293 -12.68 4.67 -33.52
C LEU A 293 -12.05 5.02 -32.17
N ARG A 294 -11.93 6.33 -31.87
CA ARG A 294 -11.29 6.80 -30.65
C ARG A 294 -12.14 6.50 -29.42
N SER A 295 -13.44 6.78 -29.49
CA SER A 295 -14.38 6.50 -28.40
C SER A 295 -14.43 5.00 -28.07
N ARG A 296 -14.37 4.12 -29.08
CA ARG A 296 -14.32 2.67 -28.89
C ARG A 296 -13.02 2.17 -28.27
N ALA A 297 -11.88 2.61 -28.83
CA ALA A 297 -10.58 2.25 -28.28
C ALA A 297 -10.42 2.71 -26.82
N LEU A 298 -10.92 3.92 -26.53
CA LEU A 298 -10.92 4.48 -25.18
C LEU A 298 -11.84 3.70 -24.24
N PHE A 299 -13.03 3.28 -24.68
CA PHE A 299 -13.92 2.44 -23.88
C PHE A 299 -13.30 1.09 -23.55
N HIS A 300 -12.72 0.40 -24.53
CA HIS A 300 -12.07 -0.89 -24.28
C HIS A 300 -10.84 -0.74 -23.36
N TYR A 301 -10.08 0.35 -23.50
CA TYR A 301 -9.02 0.70 -22.56
C TYR A 301 -9.56 1.00 -21.15
N GLN A 302 -10.66 1.75 -21.03
CA GLN A 302 -11.31 2.08 -19.76
C GLN A 302 -11.90 0.86 -19.05
N VAL A 303 -12.51 -0.05 -19.81
CA VAL A 303 -12.99 -1.36 -19.37
C VAL A 303 -11.83 -2.16 -18.75
N LEU A 304 -10.70 -2.26 -19.46
CA LEU A 304 -9.49 -2.95 -18.98
C LEU A 304 -8.89 -2.29 -17.71
N LEU A 305 -9.00 -0.97 -17.59
CA LEU A 305 -8.56 -0.20 -16.42
C LEU A 305 -9.56 -0.16 -15.26
N GLY A 306 -10.78 -0.68 -15.44
CA GLY A 306 -11.84 -0.70 -14.41
C GLY A 306 -12.48 0.66 -14.18
N GLN A 307 -12.36 1.54 -15.17
CA GLN A 307 -12.82 2.92 -15.13
C GLN A 307 -14.12 3.01 -15.93
N TRP A 308 -15.20 2.53 -15.33
CA TRP A 308 -16.53 2.73 -15.92
C TRP A 308 -16.85 4.24 -15.95
N PRO A 309 -17.47 4.76 -17.02
CA PRO A 309 -18.03 6.10 -17.00
C PRO A 309 -19.06 6.17 -15.87
N SER A 310 -18.83 7.04 -14.88
CA SER A 310 -19.58 7.12 -13.62
C SER A 310 -21.03 7.61 -13.76
N HIS A 311 -21.54 7.72 -14.99
CA HIS A 311 -22.90 8.19 -15.30
C HIS A 311 -23.90 7.07 -15.61
N LEU A 312 -23.46 5.80 -15.67
CA LEU A 312 -24.37 4.66 -15.76
C LEU A 312 -24.63 4.10 -14.36
N ASP A 313 -25.62 4.69 -13.68
CA ASP A 313 -26.34 3.99 -12.61
C ASP A 313 -26.95 2.72 -13.20
N CYS A 314 -26.25 1.59 -13.12
CA CYS A 314 -26.87 0.30 -13.37
C CYS A 314 -28.05 0.16 -12.40
N PRO A 315 -29.28 -0.09 -12.87
CA PRO A 315 -30.43 -0.24 -12.00
C PRO A 315 -30.10 -1.23 -10.87
N ARG A 316 -30.35 -0.85 -9.62
CA ARG A 316 -29.96 -1.57 -8.40
C ARG A 316 -30.42 -3.05 -8.33
N GLU A 317 -31.27 -3.48 -9.25
CA GLU A 317 -31.81 -4.84 -9.33
C GLU A 317 -30.98 -5.83 -10.18
N LYS A 318 -29.99 -5.37 -10.96
CA LYS A 318 -29.08 -6.25 -11.72
C LYS A 318 -27.62 -5.96 -11.40
N LYS A 319 -27.20 -6.24 -10.16
CA LYS A 319 -25.76 -6.39 -9.89
C LYS A 319 -25.28 -7.69 -10.55
N PRO A 320 -24.17 -7.70 -11.32
CA PRO A 320 -23.62 -8.94 -11.85
C PRO A 320 -23.30 -9.87 -10.68
N ASP A 321 -23.78 -11.10 -10.75
CA ASP A 321 -23.54 -12.11 -9.74
C ASP A 321 -22.07 -12.56 -9.80
N VAL A 322 -21.22 -11.88 -9.02
CA VAL A 322 -19.78 -12.14 -8.95
C VAL A 322 -19.49 -13.57 -8.44
N SER A 323 -20.47 -14.24 -7.81
CA SER A 323 -20.34 -15.62 -7.35
C SER A 323 -20.38 -16.65 -8.49
N ARG A 324 -20.95 -16.29 -9.65
CA ARG A 324 -20.99 -17.12 -10.86
C ARG A 324 -19.61 -17.30 -11.52
N TYR A 325 -18.66 -16.44 -11.16
CA TYR A 325 -17.29 -16.41 -11.68
C TYR A 325 -16.27 -16.91 -10.64
N ASP A 326 -16.72 -17.74 -9.70
CA ASP A 326 -15.81 -18.68 -9.04
C ASP A 326 -15.30 -19.70 -10.09
N GLY A 327 -14.09 -20.21 -9.91
CA GLY A 327 -13.36 -21.00 -10.91
C GLY A 327 -14.03 -22.31 -11.37
N THR A 328 -15.26 -22.62 -10.97
CA THR A 328 -16.00 -23.82 -11.41
C THR A 328 -16.82 -23.63 -12.71
N ALA A 329 -17.18 -22.39 -13.08
CA ALA A 329 -17.85 -22.10 -14.36
C ALA A 329 -16.97 -22.37 -15.60
N LEU A 330 -15.65 -22.54 -15.39
CA LEU A 330 -14.65 -22.88 -16.41
C LEU A 330 -14.92 -24.22 -17.12
N THR A 331 -15.76 -25.10 -16.57
CA THR A 331 -16.11 -26.37 -17.22
C THR A 331 -16.91 -26.19 -18.51
N LYS A 332 -17.64 -25.09 -18.69
CA LYS A 332 -18.32 -24.74 -19.96
C LYS A 332 -17.41 -23.93 -20.90
N SER A 333 -16.54 -23.07 -20.39
CA SER A 333 -15.57 -22.30 -21.21
C SER A 333 -14.37 -23.13 -21.70
N ASN A 334 -14.16 -24.33 -21.13
CA ASN A 334 -13.17 -25.30 -21.61
C ASN A 334 -13.41 -25.73 -23.07
N GLY A 335 -14.62 -25.57 -23.61
CA GLY A 335 -14.89 -25.73 -25.04
C GLY A 335 -14.24 -24.64 -25.91
N VAL A 336 -14.14 -23.40 -25.42
CA VAL A 336 -13.58 -22.25 -26.17
C VAL A 336 -12.05 -22.26 -26.13
N ALA A 337 -11.45 -22.66 -25.00
CA ALA A 337 -10.00 -22.86 -24.90
C ALA A 337 -9.52 -24.12 -25.66
N ALA A 338 -10.33 -25.18 -25.74
CA ALA A 338 -10.07 -26.32 -26.63
C ALA A 338 -10.25 -25.94 -28.12
N GLN A 339 -11.22 -25.08 -28.46
CA GLN A 339 -11.36 -24.49 -29.80
C GLN A 339 -10.20 -23.56 -30.19
N PHE A 340 -9.51 -22.94 -29.22
CA PHE A 340 -8.27 -22.19 -29.45
C PHE A 340 -7.15 -23.07 -30.03
N VAL A 341 -7.20 -24.39 -29.76
CA VAL A 341 -6.24 -25.39 -30.23
C VAL A 341 -6.75 -26.17 -31.45
N GLU A 342 -8.07 -26.45 -31.55
CA GLU A 342 -8.65 -27.16 -32.70
C GLU A 342 -8.83 -26.28 -33.95
N SER A 343 -9.11 -24.97 -33.81
CA SER A 343 -9.34 -24.07 -34.96
C SER A 343 -8.08 -23.65 -35.74
N GLN A 344 -6.92 -24.17 -35.35
CA GLN A 344 -5.67 -24.10 -36.11
C GLN A 344 -5.49 -25.27 -37.10
N LYS A 345 -6.37 -26.27 -37.12
CA LYS A 345 -6.29 -27.39 -38.08
C LYS A 345 -6.65 -27.00 -39.53
N ASP A 346 -7.38 -25.91 -39.75
CA ASP A 346 -7.99 -25.58 -41.05
C ASP A 346 -7.17 -24.59 -41.91
N TYR A 347 -5.86 -24.49 -41.70
CA TYR A 347 -4.97 -23.78 -42.61
C TYR A 347 -3.86 -24.72 -43.09
N ASP A 348 -4.05 -25.23 -44.32
CA ASP A 348 -3.24 -26.25 -45.01
C ASP A 348 -1.73 -26.26 -44.68
N THR A 349 -1.31 -27.18 -43.80
CA THR A 349 -0.20 -28.15 -43.99
C THR A 349 -0.10 -29.09 -42.77
N PRO A 350 0.35 -30.36 -42.95
CA PRO A 350 -0.23 -31.52 -42.28
C PRO A 350 0.34 -31.79 -40.88
N TRP A 351 -0.56 -31.99 -39.90
CA TRP A 351 -0.23 -32.55 -38.58
C TRP A 351 -1.04 -33.81 -38.34
N THR A 352 -0.38 -34.96 -38.41
CA THR A 352 -0.88 -36.26 -37.97
C THR A 352 -0.19 -36.67 -36.67
N GLY A 353 -0.93 -36.84 -35.58
CA GLY A 353 -0.40 -37.39 -34.33
C GLY A 353 -1.41 -37.36 -33.18
N ASP A 354 -2.21 -38.43 -33.08
CA ASP A 354 -3.08 -38.80 -31.96
C ASP A 354 -2.26 -39.47 -30.84
N TRP A 355 -2.51 -39.16 -29.55
CA TRP A 355 -2.28 -40.12 -28.45
C TRP A 355 -3.15 -39.83 -27.20
N SER A 356 -3.92 -40.86 -26.84
CA SER A 356 -4.81 -41.01 -25.70
C SER A 356 -4.15 -41.57 -24.41
N ALA A 357 -4.69 -41.15 -23.25
CA ALA A 357 -4.91 -41.89 -21.99
C ALA A 357 -3.74 -42.40 -21.09
N ARG A 358 -3.78 -42.05 -19.79
CA ARG A 358 -3.87 -42.98 -18.61
C ARG A 358 -3.91 -42.24 -17.24
N LEU A 359 -4.59 -42.86 -16.26
CA LEU A 359 -5.02 -42.37 -14.93
C LEU A 359 -4.12 -42.88 -13.74
N VAL A 360 -3.90 -42.01 -12.72
CA VAL A 360 -3.95 -42.21 -11.21
C VAL A 360 -2.88 -43.11 -10.51
N PRO A 361 -2.50 -43.00 -9.18
CA PRO A 361 -2.90 -42.13 -8.02
C PRO A 361 -1.77 -41.44 -7.17
N GLU A 362 -2.23 -40.66 -6.17
CA GLU A 362 -1.61 -40.03 -4.97
C GLU A 362 -0.25 -40.55 -4.42
N GLN A 363 0.56 -39.61 -3.87
CA GLN A 363 1.28 -39.80 -2.60
C GLN A 363 1.68 -38.45 -1.92
N LYS A 364 1.39 -38.34 -0.62
CA LYS A 364 1.90 -37.33 0.33
C LYS A 364 3.40 -37.52 0.56
N TYR A 365 4.17 -36.46 0.88
CA TYR A 365 5.18 -36.44 1.96
C TYR A 365 5.66 -35.01 2.28
N GLN A 366 6.26 -34.90 3.46
CA GLN A 366 6.53 -33.75 4.33
C GLN A 366 8.08 -33.62 4.53
N VAL A 367 8.55 -32.55 5.21
CA VAL A 367 9.75 -32.51 6.12
C VAL A 367 11.05 -31.75 5.71
N GLN A 368 11.35 -30.72 6.54
CA GLN A 368 12.59 -30.20 7.21
C GLN A 368 13.99 -30.02 6.54
N PHE A 369 14.77 -29.11 7.18
CA PHE A 369 16.16 -29.21 7.72
C PHE A 369 17.07 -28.01 7.35
N THR A 370 17.41 -27.09 8.28
CA THR A 370 18.54 -27.00 9.26
C THR A 370 19.75 -26.15 8.84
N SER A 371 20.35 -25.53 9.85
CA SER A 371 21.46 -24.58 9.92
C SER A 371 22.86 -25.17 9.64
N ASN A 372 23.84 -24.30 9.33
CA ASN A 372 25.02 -24.06 10.19
C ASN A 372 26.01 -23.01 9.64
N PHE A 373 26.73 -22.41 10.60
CA PHE A 373 27.85 -21.43 10.61
C PHE A 373 29.06 -21.84 9.71
N ASP A 374 30.06 -20.99 9.39
CA ASP A 374 30.95 -20.27 10.32
C ASP A 374 31.96 -19.31 9.62
N GLY A 375 32.49 -18.32 10.35
CA GLY A 375 33.95 -18.10 10.45
C GLY A 375 34.75 -17.09 9.59
N SER A 376 34.77 -15.82 10.01
CA SER A 376 35.99 -15.09 10.47
C SER A 376 36.87 -14.16 9.57
N LYS A 377 37.18 -13.00 10.18
CA LYS A 377 38.46 -12.21 10.27
C LYS A 377 38.72 -10.93 9.44
N ASN A 378 38.68 -9.82 10.20
CA ASN A 378 39.68 -8.76 10.41
C ASN A 378 39.87 -7.58 9.41
N GLY A 379 39.71 -6.35 9.95
CA GLY A 379 40.85 -5.42 10.03
C GLY A 379 40.67 -3.95 9.60
N ASN A 380 40.23 -3.10 10.55
CA ASN A 380 40.65 -1.72 10.89
C ASN A 380 40.71 -0.52 9.90
N ASN A 381 40.03 0.56 10.37
CA ASN A 381 40.41 1.99 10.50
C ASN A 381 40.88 2.82 9.28
N GLU A 382 40.24 3.96 8.99
CA GLU A 382 40.49 5.29 9.59
C GLU A 382 39.51 6.37 9.07
N ARG A 383 39.25 7.38 9.92
CA ARG A 383 38.44 8.60 9.69
C ARG A 383 39.27 9.66 8.95
N ILE A 384 38.61 10.61 8.26
CA ILE A 384 38.83 12.08 8.36
C ILE A 384 37.71 12.82 7.60
N SER A 385 37.10 13.80 8.28
CA SER A 385 36.11 14.77 7.78
C SER A 385 36.78 16.01 7.19
N ILE A 386 36.10 16.76 6.29
CA ILE A 386 35.98 18.24 6.30
C ILE A 386 35.02 18.71 5.18
N PHE A 387 34.16 19.67 5.55
CA PHE A 387 33.15 20.41 4.78
C PHE A 387 33.75 21.47 3.83
N ALA A 388 33.06 21.76 2.72
CA ALA A 388 32.88 23.13 2.19
C ALA A 388 31.73 23.20 1.16
N CYS A 389 30.82 24.17 1.36
CA CYS A 389 29.74 24.58 0.46
C CYS A 389 30.25 25.29 -0.81
N LEU A 390 29.51 25.18 -1.91
CA LEU A 390 29.28 26.31 -2.83
C LEU A 390 27.96 26.12 -3.61
N SER A 391 27.02 27.04 -3.41
CA SER A 391 25.86 27.27 -4.27
C SER A 391 26.30 28.00 -5.54
N ILE A 392 25.55 27.85 -6.66
CA ILE A 392 25.31 28.90 -7.68
C ILE A 392 24.16 28.47 -8.61
N HIS A 393 23.23 29.42 -8.83
CA HIS A 393 22.16 29.46 -9.83
C HIS A 393 22.65 29.25 -11.27
N LEU A 394 21.79 28.77 -12.19
CA LEU A 394 21.86 29.18 -13.59
C LEU A 394 20.50 29.13 -14.31
N SER A 395 20.11 30.31 -14.80
CA SER A 395 19.06 30.62 -15.76
C SER A 395 19.44 30.23 -17.19
N CYS A 396 18.44 29.99 -18.02
CA CYS A 396 18.54 29.74 -19.47
C CYS A 396 19.02 30.96 -20.26
N ASN A 397 19.91 30.77 -21.24
CA ASN A 397 19.84 31.38 -22.57
C ASN A 397 20.92 30.85 -23.54
N GLY A 398 20.50 30.53 -24.77
CA GLY A 398 21.18 30.98 -25.99
C GLY A 398 22.09 30.02 -26.75
N PHE A 399 21.55 29.36 -27.78
CA PHE A 399 22.18 29.36 -29.10
C PHE A 399 21.08 29.53 -30.17
N SER A 400 21.14 30.65 -30.90
CA SER A 400 20.41 30.86 -32.14
C SER A 400 21.37 30.68 -33.32
N LEU A 401 20.91 29.98 -34.35
CA LEU A 401 21.40 30.13 -35.72
C LEU A 401 20.63 31.29 -36.36
N SER A 402 21.37 32.16 -37.03
CA SER A 402 20.96 33.39 -37.70
C SER A 402 19.97 33.17 -38.85
N GLY A 403 18.96 34.05 -39.00
CA GLY A 403 18.19 34.17 -40.25
C GLY A 403 16.88 34.96 -40.17
N CYS A 404 16.97 36.29 -40.21
CA CYS A 404 16.02 37.28 -40.77
C CYS A 404 14.52 37.35 -40.37
N THR A 405 14.22 38.45 -39.66
CA THR A 405 13.17 39.49 -39.89
C THR A 405 11.66 39.24 -39.61
N ARG A 406 11.23 39.86 -38.49
CA ARG A 406 10.12 40.85 -38.30
C ARG A 406 8.73 40.62 -38.95
N CYS A 407 7.67 40.57 -38.12
CA CYS A 407 6.62 41.63 -38.03
C CYS A 407 5.53 41.36 -36.96
N CYS A 408 5.17 42.44 -36.21
CA CYS A 408 3.87 42.82 -35.59
C CYS A 408 3.13 41.83 -34.66
N VAL A 409 2.96 42.06 -33.33
CA VAL A 409 2.08 43.03 -32.62
C VAL A 409 0.65 43.09 -33.18
N ASP A 410 -0.38 42.57 -32.48
CA ASP A 410 -1.34 43.36 -31.66
C ASP A 410 -2.58 42.56 -31.18
N ARG A 411 -3.15 43.02 -30.04
CA ARG A 411 -4.54 42.96 -29.54
C ARG A 411 -5.16 41.79 -28.76
N THR A 412 -5.52 42.21 -27.55
CA THR A 412 -6.54 41.83 -26.55
C THR A 412 -7.99 41.54 -27.02
N SER A 413 -8.67 40.78 -26.15
CA SER A 413 -10.11 40.74 -25.79
C SER A 413 -11.02 39.74 -26.51
N LEU A 414 -11.52 38.74 -25.76
CA LEU A 414 -12.95 38.59 -25.43
C LEU A 414 -13.17 37.46 -24.40
N PHE A 415 -14.05 37.75 -23.45
CA PHE A 415 -14.47 36.92 -22.32
C PHE A 415 -15.43 35.78 -22.74
N SER A 416 -15.39 34.71 -21.95
CA SER A 416 -16.53 33.94 -21.41
C SER A 416 -16.68 32.46 -21.83
N GLN A 417 -16.88 31.65 -20.79
CA GLN A 417 -17.43 30.29 -20.74
C GLN A 417 -16.61 29.16 -21.37
N GLU A 418 -15.91 28.39 -20.52
CA GLU A 418 -16.39 27.05 -20.12
C GLU A 418 -15.47 26.42 -19.06
N LYS A 419 -16.09 25.98 -17.96
CA LYS A 419 -15.49 25.12 -16.94
C LYS A 419 -15.46 23.70 -17.50
N SER A 420 -14.28 23.13 -17.75
CA SER A 420 -13.94 21.69 -17.61
C SER A 420 -12.69 21.30 -18.41
N SER A 421 -11.51 21.33 -17.79
CA SER A 421 -10.36 20.52 -18.23
C SER A 421 -9.20 20.62 -17.24
N LEU A 422 -9.27 19.83 -16.17
CA LEU A 422 -8.14 19.62 -15.25
C LEU A 422 -8.20 18.19 -14.70
N PHE A 423 -8.31 17.21 -15.60
CA PHE A 423 -8.32 15.79 -15.22
C PHE A 423 -7.57 14.85 -16.18
N VAL A 424 -6.91 15.37 -17.22
CA VAL A 424 -6.33 14.52 -18.29
C VAL A 424 -4.84 14.20 -18.07
N SER A 425 -4.09 14.89 -17.19
CA SER A 425 -2.64 14.62 -17.03
C SER A 425 -2.26 13.58 -15.96
N ARG A 426 -3.21 13.02 -15.19
CA ARG A 426 -2.92 12.18 -14.00
C ARG A 426 -2.76 10.67 -14.24
N ARG A 427 -2.89 10.16 -15.46
CA ARG A 427 -2.90 8.69 -15.71
C ARG A 427 -1.84 8.14 -16.66
N LEU A 428 -1.04 8.99 -17.32
CA LEU A 428 0.09 8.54 -18.16
C LEU A 428 1.42 8.31 -17.40
N ASN A 429 1.50 8.64 -16.10
CA ASN A 429 2.77 8.62 -15.35
C ASN A 429 3.31 7.21 -15.00
N TRP A 430 2.47 6.18 -15.03
CA TRP A 430 2.89 4.84 -14.58
C TRP A 430 3.76 4.10 -15.61
N VAL A 431 3.57 4.39 -16.90
CA VAL A 431 4.37 3.85 -18.01
C VAL A 431 5.64 4.67 -18.22
N THR A 432 5.57 5.98 -18.02
CA THR A 432 6.72 6.90 -18.15
C THR A 432 7.72 6.76 -17.01
N GLU A 433 7.31 6.46 -15.77
CA GLU A 433 8.25 6.23 -14.66
C GLU A 433 9.16 5.01 -14.88
N LYS A 434 8.64 3.91 -15.44
CA LYS A 434 9.48 2.76 -15.83
C LYS A 434 10.27 3.00 -17.12
N ALA A 435 9.75 3.80 -18.05
CA ALA A 435 10.48 4.21 -19.25
C ALA A 435 11.67 5.13 -18.91
N ILE A 436 11.54 6.01 -17.90
CA ILE A 436 12.59 6.92 -17.42
C ILE A 436 13.71 6.13 -16.69
N ILE A 437 13.35 5.15 -15.86
CA ILE A 437 14.32 4.23 -15.24
C ILE A 437 15.06 3.41 -16.32
N SER A 438 14.36 2.98 -17.36
CA SER A 438 14.94 2.24 -18.48
C SER A 438 15.84 3.12 -19.38
N TRP A 439 15.48 4.39 -19.56
CA TRP A 439 16.29 5.40 -20.24
C TRP A 439 17.58 5.71 -19.47
N ALA A 440 17.51 5.81 -18.14
CA ALA A 440 18.68 6.02 -17.29
C ALA A 440 19.66 4.84 -17.32
N VAL A 441 19.14 3.61 -17.39
CA VAL A 441 19.96 2.39 -17.53
C VAL A 441 20.61 2.30 -18.92
N LEU A 442 19.88 2.64 -19.99
CA LEU A 442 20.40 2.69 -21.37
C LEU A 442 21.43 3.82 -21.58
N LEU A 443 21.25 4.97 -20.93
CA LEU A 443 22.19 6.10 -20.98
C LEU A 443 23.49 5.77 -20.22
N ALA A 444 23.39 5.12 -19.06
CA ALA A 444 24.55 4.61 -18.33
C ALA A 444 25.34 3.57 -19.16
N PHE A 445 24.65 2.73 -19.95
CA PHE A 445 25.28 1.76 -20.84
C PHE A 445 25.93 2.41 -22.08
N ARG A 446 25.33 3.46 -22.66
CA ARG A 446 25.94 4.23 -23.77
C ARG A 446 27.23 4.95 -23.38
N LEU A 447 27.32 5.44 -22.14
CA LEU A 447 28.53 6.07 -21.60
C LEU A 447 29.65 5.05 -21.31
N LEU A 448 29.30 3.79 -21.03
CA LEU A 448 30.27 2.69 -20.86
C LEU A 448 30.86 2.18 -22.18
N ILE A 449 30.09 2.20 -23.28
CA ILE A 449 30.53 1.69 -24.60
C ILE A 449 31.33 2.72 -25.40
N SER A 450 31.09 4.03 -25.19
CA SER A 450 31.82 5.10 -25.89
C SER A 450 33.27 5.31 -25.45
N GLY A 451 33.74 4.56 -24.44
CA GLY A 451 35.11 4.63 -23.92
C GLY A 451 36.17 3.79 -24.64
N HIS A 452 35.83 3.07 -25.72
CA HIS A 452 36.80 2.28 -26.49
C HIS A 452 37.10 2.91 -27.85
N ALA A 453 37.83 4.03 -27.86
CA ALA A 453 38.52 4.54 -29.04
C ALA A 453 39.83 5.26 -28.64
N GLN A 454 40.94 4.51 -28.79
CA GLN A 454 42.30 4.90 -29.17
C GLN A 454 43.08 6.04 -28.46
N HIS A 455 44.29 5.63 -28.02
CA HIS A 455 45.60 6.31 -27.94
C HIS A 455 46.09 7.03 -26.65
N GLN A 456 47.06 6.35 -26.01
CA GLN A 456 48.35 6.78 -25.43
C GLN A 456 48.41 7.98 -24.44
N ALA A 457 48.61 7.69 -23.14
CA ALA A 457 49.54 8.37 -22.20
C ALA A 457 49.49 7.73 -20.79
N PRO A 458 50.55 7.82 -19.95
CA PRO A 458 50.81 6.84 -18.89
C PRO A 458 50.17 7.15 -17.53
N ALA A 459 49.88 6.04 -16.83
CA ALA A 459 49.65 5.82 -15.41
C ALA A 459 49.76 7.03 -14.46
N SER A 460 48.61 7.50 -14.00
CA SER A 460 48.45 8.05 -12.65
C SER A 460 47.06 7.67 -12.14
N ILE A 461 47.05 6.96 -11.00
CA ILE A 461 45.87 6.46 -10.30
C ILE A 461 44.95 7.64 -9.96
N VAL A 462 43.81 7.73 -10.64
CA VAL A 462 42.70 8.60 -10.25
C VAL A 462 41.61 7.70 -9.70
N GLN A 463 41.45 7.72 -8.36
CA GLN A 463 40.29 7.14 -7.69
C GLN A 463 39.01 7.82 -8.21
N PHE A 464 38.24 7.12 -9.05
CA PHE A 464 36.89 7.53 -9.39
C PHE A 464 35.99 7.38 -8.16
N LYS A 465 35.74 8.50 -7.47
CA LYS A 465 34.62 8.62 -6.53
C LYS A 465 33.33 8.31 -7.30
N GLN A 466 32.65 7.25 -6.90
CA GLN A 466 31.34 6.85 -7.40
C GLN A 466 30.34 7.99 -7.09
N ILE A 467 29.99 8.80 -8.10
CA ILE A 467 28.92 9.78 -7.99
C ILE A 467 27.60 9.03 -8.16
N SER A 468 26.98 8.68 -7.04
CA SER A 468 25.65 8.09 -6.97
C SER A 468 24.60 9.16 -7.29
N PHE A 469 24.04 9.18 -8.50
CA PHE A 469 22.82 9.93 -8.78
C PHE A 469 21.61 9.13 -8.28
N SER A 470 21.15 9.45 -7.06
CA SER A 470 19.85 9.04 -6.53
C SER A 470 18.76 9.93 -7.14
N PHE A 471 18.00 9.39 -8.09
CA PHE A 471 16.64 9.89 -8.37
C PHE A 471 15.65 8.91 -7.70
N ALA A 472 15.69 8.84 -6.37
CA ALA A 472 14.56 8.32 -5.62
C ALA A 472 13.46 9.41 -5.64
N MET A 473 12.22 9.06 -6.02
CA MET A 473 11.09 9.79 -5.43
C MET A 473 11.27 9.61 -3.92
N ALA A 474 11.71 10.66 -3.23
CA ALA A 474 12.00 10.59 -1.81
C ALA A 474 10.67 10.38 -1.09
N PHE A 475 10.38 9.12 -0.74
CA PHE A 475 9.34 8.83 0.24
C PHE A 475 9.67 9.61 1.51
N PRO A 476 8.67 10.21 2.18
CA PRO A 476 8.91 10.98 3.38
C PRO A 476 9.61 10.08 4.41
N GLU A 477 10.77 10.52 4.89
CA GLU A 477 11.54 9.79 5.88
C GLU A 477 11.03 10.10 7.29
N ASN A 478 11.16 9.12 8.19
CA ASN A 478 10.86 9.25 9.61
C ASN A 478 9.47 9.87 9.87
N VAL A 479 8.43 9.32 9.25
CA VAL A 479 7.06 9.83 9.41
C VAL A 479 6.54 9.49 10.81
N GLY A 480 6.01 10.48 11.50
CA GLY A 480 5.47 10.29 12.85
C GLY A 480 5.08 11.61 13.50
N ILE A 481 5.15 11.67 14.83
CA ILE A 481 4.73 12.82 15.63
C ILE A 481 5.86 13.85 15.72
N LYS A 482 5.61 15.05 15.19
CA LYS A 482 6.53 16.19 15.19
C LYS A 482 6.36 17.07 16.42
N ALA A 483 5.12 17.23 16.87
CA ALA A 483 4.74 18.06 18.01
C ALA A 483 3.49 17.49 18.67
N MET A 484 3.35 17.72 19.97
CA MET A 484 2.16 17.34 20.73
C MET A 484 1.69 18.49 21.61
N GLU A 485 0.41 18.48 21.90
CA GLU A 485 -0.25 19.32 22.89
C GLU A 485 -1.32 18.48 23.59
N ILE A 486 -1.57 18.78 24.86
CA ILE A 486 -2.65 18.17 25.64
C ILE A 486 -3.48 19.27 26.28
N TYR A 487 -4.79 19.09 26.25
CA TYR A 487 -5.74 19.84 27.06
C TYR A 487 -6.31 18.92 28.15
N VAL A 488 -6.36 19.44 29.37
CA VAL A 488 -7.02 18.84 30.52
C VAL A 488 -7.92 19.90 31.15
N PRO A 489 -9.13 19.55 31.63
CA PRO A 489 -10.00 20.48 32.33
C PRO A 489 -9.30 21.15 33.51
N GLY A 490 -9.72 22.38 33.82
CA GLY A 490 -9.17 23.19 34.91
C GLY A 490 -9.54 22.70 36.32
N GLN A 491 -10.32 21.62 36.43
CA GLN A 491 -10.86 21.08 37.67
C GLN A 491 -10.68 19.56 37.74
N CYS A 492 -10.62 19.02 38.96
CA CYS A 492 -10.47 17.61 39.20
C CYS A 492 -11.09 17.17 40.52
N LEU A 493 -11.42 15.88 40.63
CA LEU A 493 -11.94 15.25 41.84
C LEU A 493 -10.82 14.46 42.53
N ASP A 494 -10.65 14.66 43.84
CA ASP A 494 -9.75 13.85 44.67
C ASP A 494 -10.37 12.47 44.94
N GLN A 495 -9.64 11.41 44.61
CA GLN A 495 -10.11 10.04 44.73
C GLN A 495 -10.26 9.59 46.18
N SER A 496 -9.49 10.12 47.13
CA SER A 496 -9.68 9.85 48.56
C SER A 496 -10.95 10.48 49.09
N LEU A 497 -11.31 11.67 48.62
CA LEU A 497 -12.61 12.28 48.95
C LEU A 497 -13.75 11.48 48.32
N PHE A 498 -13.56 10.98 47.10
CA PHE A 498 -14.57 10.17 46.44
C PHE A 498 -14.74 8.78 47.06
N GLU A 499 -13.66 8.19 47.62
CA GLU A 499 -13.75 6.96 48.43
C GLU A 499 -14.67 7.16 49.63
N GLN A 500 -14.52 8.29 50.34
CA GLN A 500 -15.35 8.64 51.49
C GLN A 500 -16.82 8.86 51.09
N HIS A 501 -17.06 9.63 50.01
CA HIS A 501 -18.39 9.90 49.48
C HIS A 501 -19.14 8.63 49.10
N GLN A 502 -18.46 7.69 48.43
CA GLN A 502 -19.07 6.43 48.02
C GLN A 502 -19.14 5.37 49.14
N GLY A 503 -18.67 5.68 50.35
CA GLY A 503 -18.68 4.75 51.48
C GLY A 503 -17.82 3.50 51.26
N VAL A 504 -16.74 3.61 50.47
CA VAL A 504 -15.82 2.49 50.23
C VAL A 504 -14.59 2.56 51.14
N SER A 505 -13.89 1.43 51.29
CA SER A 505 -12.66 1.36 52.06
C SER A 505 -11.58 2.31 51.52
N ALA A 506 -10.90 3.03 52.43
CA ALA A 506 -9.73 3.83 52.08
C ALA A 506 -8.71 3.00 51.28
N GLY A 507 -8.17 3.57 50.21
CA GLY A 507 -7.23 2.88 49.33
C GLY A 507 -7.87 2.12 48.18
N LYS A 508 -9.20 1.96 48.11
CA LYS A 508 -9.84 1.21 47.02
C LYS A 508 -9.54 1.82 45.65
N TYR A 509 -9.54 3.14 45.52
CA TYR A 509 -9.27 3.89 44.29
C TYR A 509 -7.80 4.31 44.23
N THR A 510 -7.28 4.87 45.32
CA THR A 510 -5.90 5.38 45.37
C THR A 510 -4.84 4.30 45.28
N ILE A 511 -5.08 3.11 45.84
CA ILE A 511 -4.15 1.96 45.78
C ILE A 511 -4.67 0.89 44.82
N GLY A 512 -5.96 0.54 44.92
CA GLY A 512 -6.57 -0.52 44.13
C GLY A 512 -6.64 -0.21 42.64
N LEU A 513 -6.94 1.04 42.28
CA LEU A 513 -6.91 1.52 40.89
C LEU A 513 -5.63 2.30 40.57
N GLY A 514 -4.96 2.84 41.60
CA GLY A 514 -3.78 3.68 41.42
C GLY A 514 -4.12 5.07 40.88
N LEU A 515 -5.28 5.62 41.25
CA LEU A 515 -5.76 6.93 40.81
C LEU A 515 -5.80 7.90 41.98
N LYS A 516 -5.17 9.07 41.85
CA LYS A 516 -5.18 10.14 42.86
C LYS A 516 -6.22 11.21 42.55
N TYR A 517 -6.31 11.62 41.28
CA TYR A 517 -7.27 12.62 40.84
C TYR A 517 -7.96 12.19 39.55
N MET A 518 -9.16 12.70 39.33
CA MET A 518 -9.95 12.46 38.12
C MET A 518 -10.37 13.79 37.51
N ASN A 519 -9.94 14.05 36.28
CA ASN A 519 -10.42 15.20 35.50
C ASN A 519 -11.90 15.05 35.21
N PHE A 520 -12.65 16.15 35.27
CA PHE A 520 -14.01 16.15 34.77
C PHE A 520 -14.37 17.51 34.17
N CYS A 521 -15.26 17.47 33.19
CA CYS A 521 -15.82 18.66 32.55
C CYS A 521 -17.05 19.12 33.34
N ASN A 522 -17.25 20.42 33.43
CA ASN A 522 -18.58 20.97 33.73
C ASN A 522 -19.36 21.11 32.41
N ASP A 523 -20.55 21.71 32.48
CA ASP A 523 -21.43 21.90 31.32
C ASP A 523 -20.88 22.85 30.22
N ARG A 524 -19.76 23.53 30.48
CA ARG A 524 -19.09 24.43 29.54
C ARG A 524 -18.10 23.70 28.63
N GLU A 525 -17.80 22.43 28.87
CA GLU A 525 -16.82 21.68 28.10
C GLU A 525 -17.43 20.42 27.48
N ASP A 526 -17.18 20.24 26.20
CA ASP A 526 -17.43 19.02 25.44
C ASP A 526 -16.21 18.59 24.62
N ALA A 527 -16.27 17.41 23.99
CA ALA A 527 -15.19 16.88 23.17
C ALA A 527 -14.74 17.85 22.05
N SER A 528 -15.64 18.69 21.53
CA SER A 528 -15.31 19.68 20.50
C SER A 528 -14.56 20.88 21.07
N SER A 529 -15.01 21.42 22.20
CA SER A 529 -14.35 22.55 22.88
C SER A 529 -12.93 22.20 23.36
N MET A 530 -12.73 20.99 23.89
CA MET A 530 -11.40 20.50 24.26
C MET A 530 -10.48 20.35 23.03
N ALA A 531 -11.02 19.84 21.92
CA ALA A 531 -10.29 19.70 20.67
C ALA A 531 -9.94 21.07 20.03
N LEU A 532 -10.85 22.04 20.03
CA LEU A 532 -10.59 23.41 19.61
C LEU A 532 -9.45 24.03 20.43
N THR A 533 -9.48 23.82 21.76
CA THR A 533 -8.46 24.32 22.67
C THR A 533 -7.09 23.68 22.41
N ALA A 534 -7.03 22.35 22.29
CA ALA A 534 -5.79 21.63 22.06
C ALA A 534 -5.14 22.02 20.72
N ILE A 535 -5.91 22.10 19.63
CA ILE A 535 -5.37 22.54 18.32
C ILE A 535 -4.92 23.99 18.37
N SER A 536 -5.73 24.90 18.93
CA SER A 536 -5.38 26.32 19.01
C SER A 536 -4.09 26.53 19.82
N SER A 537 -3.93 25.82 20.95
CA SER A 537 -2.69 25.82 21.73
C SER A 537 -1.51 25.22 20.95
N LEU A 538 -1.70 24.08 20.27
CA LEU A 538 -0.67 23.46 19.44
C LEU A 538 -0.18 24.43 18.35
N MET A 539 -1.09 25.04 17.60
CA MET A 539 -0.72 25.96 16.51
C MET A 539 0.03 27.18 17.04
N ARG A 540 -0.41 27.75 18.16
CA ARG A 540 0.23 28.91 18.78
C ARG A 540 1.61 28.59 19.37
N LYS A 541 1.77 27.48 20.11
CA LYS A 541 3.04 27.13 20.76
C LYS A 541 4.13 26.71 19.77
N TYR A 542 3.74 26.17 18.61
CA TYR A 542 4.66 25.68 17.59
C TYR A 542 4.66 26.55 16.31
N ASP A 543 4.02 27.71 16.34
CA ASP A 543 3.91 28.65 15.21
C ASP A 543 3.49 27.97 13.90
N ILE A 544 2.45 27.12 13.98
CA ILE A 544 1.98 26.33 12.85
C ILE A 544 1.05 27.18 12.00
N ASN A 545 1.46 27.45 10.77
CA ASN A 545 0.60 28.08 9.77
C ASN A 545 -0.59 27.15 9.45
N PRO A 546 -1.87 27.59 9.60
CA PRO A 546 -3.04 26.77 9.27
C PRO A 546 -3.03 26.24 7.83
N ASN A 547 -2.43 26.97 6.87
CA ASN A 547 -2.30 26.54 5.47
C ASN A 547 -1.28 25.42 5.27
N SER A 548 -0.42 25.13 6.27
CA SER A 548 0.54 24.02 6.25
C SER A 548 -0.06 22.67 6.65
N ILE A 549 -1.36 22.62 6.94
CA ILE A 549 -2.08 21.40 7.30
C ILE A 549 -2.92 20.92 6.10
N GLY A 550 -2.77 19.65 5.72
CA GLY A 550 -3.50 19.03 4.61
C GLY A 550 -4.49 17.95 5.04
N ARG A 551 -4.35 17.44 6.26
CA ARG A 551 -5.26 16.47 6.87
C ARG A 551 -5.54 16.83 8.33
N LEU A 552 -6.79 16.70 8.74
CA LEU A 552 -7.25 16.84 10.12
C LEU A 552 -8.19 15.68 10.44
N GLU A 553 -7.85 14.86 11.44
CA GLU A 553 -8.63 13.67 11.78
C GLU A 553 -8.80 13.53 13.30
N VAL A 554 -10.00 13.12 13.73
CA VAL A 554 -10.37 13.02 15.14
C VAL A 554 -10.70 11.58 15.51
N GLY A 555 -10.04 11.06 16.54
CA GLY A 555 -10.46 9.88 17.27
C GLY A 555 -11.28 10.27 18.49
N THR A 556 -12.49 9.75 18.64
CA THR A 556 -13.33 9.99 19.81
C THR A 556 -14.36 8.88 19.95
N GLU A 557 -14.85 8.66 21.17
CA GLU A 557 -16.05 7.89 21.48
C GLU A 557 -17.08 8.71 22.29
N SER A 558 -16.84 10.01 22.46
CA SER A 558 -17.74 11.00 23.06
C SER A 558 -18.53 11.75 21.98
N LEU A 559 -19.49 11.05 21.37
CA LEU A 559 -20.30 11.58 20.27
C LEU A 559 -21.29 12.65 20.73
N VAL A 560 -21.13 13.87 20.21
CA VAL A 560 -22.11 14.97 20.38
C VAL A 560 -23.19 14.99 19.28
N ASP A 561 -22.91 14.36 18.14
CA ASP A 561 -23.80 14.22 16.98
C ASP A 561 -23.52 12.87 16.31
N LYS A 562 -24.56 12.26 15.71
CA LYS A 562 -24.47 10.92 15.08
C LYS A 562 -24.01 10.95 13.63
N ALA A 563 -24.00 12.12 12.99
CA ALA A 563 -23.65 12.30 11.59
C ALA A 563 -22.60 13.39 11.39
N LYS A 564 -22.72 14.52 12.11
CA LYS A 564 -21.76 15.63 12.03
C LYS A 564 -20.52 15.32 12.87
N SER A 565 -19.41 15.07 12.18
CA SER A 565 -18.10 14.87 12.80
C SER A 565 -17.61 16.08 13.61
N VAL A 566 -16.93 15.83 14.73
CA VAL A 566 -16.14 16.81 15.49
C VAL A 566 -15.15 17.51 14.57
N LYS A 567 -14.50 16.78 13.65
CA LYS A 567 -13.60 17.35 12.63
C LYS A 567 -14.19 18.56 11.92
N THR A 568 -15.48 18.53 11.55
CA THR A 568 -16.14 19.66 10.87
C THR A 568 -16.48 20.83 11.79
N VAL A 569 -16.42 20.68 13.11
CA VAL A 569 -16.44 21.80 14.07
C VAL A 569 -15.06 22.47 14.08
N LEU A 570 -13.99 21.67 14.00
CA LEU A 570 -12.61 22.15 14.07
C LEU A 570 -12.15 22.94 12.84
N THR A 571 -12.84 22.82 11.69
CA THR A 571 -12.50 23.61 10.48
C THR A 571 -12.63 25.11 10.69
N GLN A 572 -13.40 25.56 11.68
CA GLN A 572 -13.51 26.96 12.08
C GLN A 572 -12.15 27.59 12.46
N LEU A 573 -11.16 26.78 12.87
CA LEU A 573 -9.79 27.26 13.14
C LEU A 573 -8.96 27.52 11.87
N PHE A 574 -9.38 26.97 10.73
CA PHE A 574 -8.64 26.97 9.46
C PHE A 574 -9.30 27.85 8.39
N GLU A 575 -10.63 27.97 8.44
CA GLU A 575 -11.44 28.80 7.54
C GLU A 575 -10.98 30.27 7.48
N PRO A 576 -10.63 30.96 8.59
CA PRO A 576 -10.15 32.35 8.53
C PRO A 576 -8.85 32.52 7.73
N ALA A 577 -8.02 31.48 7.64
CA ALA A 577 -6.79 31.48 6.85
C ALA A 577 -7.02 31.05 5.39
N GLY A 578 -8.26 30.73 5.00
CA GLY A 578 -8.64 30.25 3.68
C GLY A 578 -8.41 28.76 3.44
N ASN A 579 -8.00 27.98 4.46
CA ASN A 579 -7.70 26.56 4.29
C ASN A 579 -8.95 25.69 4.51
N THR A 580 -9.65 25.36 3.42
CA THR A 580 -10.79 24.43 3.43
C THR A 580 -10.45 23.07 2.81
N SER A 581 -9.27 22.93 2.21
CA SER A 581 -8.79 21.69 1.58
C SER A 581 -8.09 20.80 2.61
N LEU A 582 -8.88 20.24 3.53
CA LEU A 582 -8.43 19.41 4.65
C LEU A 582 -9.08 18.03 4.59
N GLU A 583 -8.31 16.98 4.26
CA GLU A 583 -8.77 15.59 4.36
C GLU A 583 -8.99 15.16 5.82
N GLY A 584 -9.62 13.99 6.02
CA GLY A 584 -9.91 13.42 7.34
C GLY A 584 -11.30 13.80 7.87
N ILE A 585 -11.79 12.96 8.80
CA ILE A 585 -13.10 13.03 9.47
C ILE A 585 -12.94 12.47 10.90
N ASP A 586 -14.01 11.95 11.51
CA ASP A 586 -13.91 11.23 12.77
C ASP A 586 -13.74 9.72 12.53
N THR A 587 -12.99 9.05 13.40
CA THR A 587 -12.83 7.59 13.43
C THR A 587 -13.11 7.05 14.83
N ILE A 588 -13.91 5.99 14.91
CA ILE A 588 -14.53 5.56 16.16
C ILE A 588 -14.37 4.05 16.32
N ASN A 589 -13.74 3.65 17.42
CA ASN A 589 -13.88 2.33 18.05
C ASN A 589 -13.41 2.45 19.50
N ALA A 590 -14.31 2.86 20.40
CA ALA A 590 -13.98 3.11 21.81
C ALA A 590 -12.66 3.90 21.95
N CYS A 591 -11.82 3.55 22.93
CA CYS A 591 -10.54 4.19 23.20
C CYS A 591 -9.47 4.00 22.11
N TYR A 592 -9.74 3.25 21.02
CA TYR A 592 -8.80 3.01 19.93
C TYR A 592 -8.83 4.10 18.84
N GLY A 593 -9.88 4.94 18.80
CA GLY A 593 -10.09 5.95 17.74
C GLY A 593 -8.88 6.84 17.49
N GLY A 594 -8.21 7.34 18.55
CA GLY A 594 -7.03 8.19 18.41
C GLY A 594 -5.85 7.50 17.70
N THR A 595 -5.65 6.20 17.94
CA THR A 595 -4.63 5.38 17.26
C THR A 595 -5.00 5.07 15.82
N SER A 596 -6.29 4.84 15.54
CA SER A 596 -6.80 4.74 14.17
C SER A 596 -6.50 6.01 13.37
N ALA A 597 -6.80 7.19 13.94
CA ALA A 597 -6.54 8.48 13.31
C ALA A 597 -5.05 8.74 13.09
N LEU A 598 -4.19 8.37 14.06
CA LEU A 598 -2.74 8.46 13.92
C LEU A 598 -2.24 7.61 12.75
N PHE A 599 -2.68 6.35 12.65
CA PHE A 599 -2.30 5.49 11.55
C PHE A 599 -2.81 6.00 10.20
N ASN A 600 -4.03 6.53 10.14
CA ASN A 600 -4.57 7.11 8.91
C ASN A 600 -3.77 8.34 8.47
N ALA A 601 -3.31 9.18 9.41
CA ALA A 601 -2.46 10.32 9.13
C ALA A 601 -1.06 9.90 8.64
N VAL A 602 -0.41 8.95 9.29
CA VAL A 602 0.90 8.45 8.84
C VAL A 602 0.78 7.80 7.45
N ASN A 603 -0.22 6.95 7.25
CA ASN A 603 -0.48 6.34 5.94
C ASN A 603 -0.76 7.41 4.86
N TRP A 604 -1.47 8.48 5.19
CA TRP A 604 -1.73 9.58 4.27
C TRP A 604 -0.44 10.31 3.88
N VAL A 605 0.44 10.63 4.85
CA VAL A 605 1.75 11.23 4.59
C VAL A 605 2.62 10.32 3.72
N GLU A 606 2.62 9.02 3.98
CA GLU A 606 3.38 8.02 3.19
C GLU A 606 2.73 7.68 1.84
N SER A 607 1.52 8.20 1.56
CA SER A 607 0.77 7.88 0.35
C SER A 607 1.16 8.78 -0.83
N ARG A 608 0.86 8.30 -2.03
CA ARG A 608 0.88 9.11 -3.27
C ARG A 608 -0.09 10.31 -3.26
N SER A 609 -1.04 10.34 -2.33
CA SER A 609 -2.01 11.44 -2.19
C SER A 609 -1.47 12.55 -1.28
N TRP A 610 -0.31 12.35 -0.65
CA TRP A 610 0.32 13.38 0.17
C TRP A 610 0.66 14.60 -0.67
N ASP A 611 0.32 15.78 -0.17
CA ASP A 611 0.48 17.06 -0.85
C ASP A 611 1.63 17.90 -0.26
N GLY A 612 2.49 17.29 0.55
CA GLY A 612 3.61 17.94 1.22
C GLY A 612 3.27 18.61 2.56
N ARG A 613 1.98 18.73 2.91
CA ARG A 613 1.52 19.38 4.16
C ARG A 613 1.53 18.40 5.34
N ASN A 614 1.57 18.92 6.56
CA ASN A 614 1.45 18.07 7.76
C ASN A 614 -0.02 17.65 7.98
N ALA A 615 -0.22 16.65 8.82
CA ALA A 615 -1.52 16.27 9.35
C ALA A 615 -1.66 16.68 10.82
N ILE A 616 -2.87 16.94 11.30
CA ILE A 616 -3.18 17.04 12.73
C ILE A 616 -4.12 15.89 13.10
N VAL A 617 -3.74 15.16 14.14
CA VAL A 617 -4.54 14.09 14.73
C VAL A 617 -5.01 14.55 16.10
N VAL A 618 -6.28 14.36 16.40
CA VAL A 618 -6.87 14.69 17.69
C VAL A 618 -7.45 13.43 18.33
N ALA A 619 -7.21 13.23 19.61
CA ALA A 619 -7.92 12.27 20.44
C ALA A 619 -8.61 13.06 21.57
N SER A 620 -9.94 13.05 21.66
CA SER A 620 -10.70 13.91 22.58
C SER A 620 -11.90 13.18 23.16
N ASP A 621 -11.98 13.07 24.48
CA ASP A 621 -13.06 12.33 25.14
C ASP A 621 -13.37 12.84 26.55
N ILE A 622 -14.62 12.61 26.95
CA ILE A 622 -15.14 12.69 28.30
C ILE A 622 -15.63 11.28 28.68
N ALA A 623 -14.96 10.65 29.64
CA ALA A 623 -15.25 9.32 30.14
C ALA A 623 -16.18 9.37 31.34
N LEU A 624 -17.44 8.98 31.12
CA LEU A 624 -18.50 9.01 32.12
C LEU A 624 -19.11 7.63 32.33
N TYR A 625 -19.48 7.36 33.57
CA TYR A 625 -20.04 6.08 33.99
C TYR A 625 -21.20 6.30 34.95
N ASN A 626 -22.25 5.49 34.81
CA ASN A 626 -23.37 5.48 35.76
C ASN A 626 -23.10 4.53 36.93
N GLU A 627 -22.49 3.37 36.65
CA GLU A 627 -22.27 2.34 37.66
C GLU A 627 -21.30 2.82 38.75
N PRO A 628 -21.67 2.74 40.06
CA PRO A 628 -20.84 3.24 41.15
C PRO A 628 -19.41 2.69 41.15
N ALA A 629 -19.24 1.41 40.81
CA ALA A 629 -17.93 0.76 40.76
C ALA A 629 -17.02 1.27 39.63
N SER A 630 -17.60 1.84 38.57
CA SER A 630 -16.89 2.30 37.37
C SER A 630 -16.68 3.81 37.35
N ARG A 631 -17.53 4.58 38.07
CA ARG A 631 -17.41 6.05 38.24
C ARG A 631 -16.00 6.55 38.57
N PRO A 632 -15.22 5.93 39.48
CA PRO A 632 -13.87 6.38 39.81
C PRO A 632 -12.86 6.25 38.67
N THR A 633 -13.19 5.51 37.62
CA THR A 633 -12.34 5.33 36.44
C THR A 633 -12.69 6.28 35.30
N GLY A 634 -13.55 7.27 35.54
CA GLY A 634 -13.80 8.36 34.61
C GLY A 634 -12.58 9.26 34.38
N GLY A 635 -12.78 10.31 33.62
CA GLY A 635 -11.74 11.26 33.26
C GLY A 635 -12.13 12.09 32.05
N ALA A 636 -11.35 13.11 31.74
CA ALA A 636 -11.54 13.92 30.55
C ALA A 636 -10.21 14.52 30.09
N GLY A 637 -10.07 14.66 28.77
CA GLY A 637 -8.92 15.32 28.17
C GLY A 637 -8.87 15.15 26.66
N CYS A 638 -7.97 15.92 26.05
CA CYS A 638 -7.74 15.91 24.61
C CYS A 638 -6.25 16.00 24.30
N VAL A 639 -5.76 15.20 23.36
CA VAL A 639 -4.40 15.30 22.83
C VAL A 639 -4.45 15.65 21.34
N ALA A 640 -3.69 16.66 20.93
CA ALA A 640 -3.47 17.02 19.53
C ALA A 640 -2.02 16.70 19.14
N MET A 641 -1.83 16.07 18.00
CA MET A 641 -0.53 15.62 17.49
C MET A 641 -0.32 16.14 16.07
N LEU A 642 0.77 16.85 15.83
CA LEU A 642 1.23 17.22 14.48
C LEU A 642 1.99 16.03 13.89
N VAL A 643 1.56 15.54 12.73
CA VAL A 643 2.12 14.36 12.07
C VAL A 643 2.71 14.74 10.71
N GLY A 644 3.91 14.24 10.40
CA GLY A 644 4.59 14.53 9.14
C GLY A 644 5.97 13.89 9.05
N PRO A 645 6.74 14.17 7.98
CA PRO A 645 8.12 13.69 7.84
C PRO A 645 9.07 14.34 8.85
N ASN A 646 10.21 13.69 9.07
CA ASN A 646 11.28 14.11 9.98
C ASN A 646 10.74 14.36 11.40
N ALA A 647 9.90 13.44 11.86
CA ALA A 647 9.26 13.51 13.16
C ALA A 647 10.20 13.10 14.28
N LEU A 648 10.10 13.78 15.42
CA LEU A 648 10.87 13.49 16.65
C LEU A 648 10.53 12.12 17.25
N LEU A 649 9.28 11.68 17.06
CA LEU A 649 8.80 10.36 17.39
C LEU A 649 8.32 9.69 16.09
N SER A 650 9.24 8.99 15.42
CA SER A 650 8.95 8.31 14.15
C SER A 650 8.21 6.99 14.41
N MET A 651 7.21 6.68 13.58
CA MET A 651 6.59 5.37 13.63
C MET A 651 7.53 4.32 13.04
N GLU A 652 7.57 3.13 13.65
CA GLU A 652 8.37 2.00 13.17
C GLU A 652 7.46 0.97 12.50
N PRO A 653 7.32 0.94 11.15
CA PRO A 653 6.34 0.09 10.47
C PRO A 653 6.54 -1.41 10.72
N ALA A 654 7.79 -1.82 10.96
CA ALA A 654 8.14 -3.20 11.30
C ALA A 654 7.65 -3.61 12.69
N LEU A 655 7.48 -2.65 13.60
CA LEU A 655 7.06 -2.86 14.97
C LEU A 655 5.58 -2.53 15.11
N LYS A 656 4.68 -3.34 14.52
CA LYS A 656 3.23 -3.13 14.62
C LYS A 656 2.43 -4.44 14.62
N GLY A 657 1.97 -4.89 15.78
CA GLY A 657 1.06 -6.04 15.93
C GLY A 657 -0.37 -5.60 16.24
N THR A 658 -1.33 -5.95 15.38
CA THR A 658 -2.74 -5.57 15.52
C THR A 658 -3.60 -6.79 15.83
N PHE A 659 -4.54 -6.66 16.77
CA PHE A 659 -5.52 -7.68 17.12
C PHE A 659 -6.91 -7.03 17.24
N MET A 660 -7.88 -7.59 16.53
CA MET A 660 -9.28 -7.18 16.56
C MET A 660 -10.16 -8.42 16.59
N THR A 661 -11.21 -8.41 17.40
CA THR A 661 -12.20 -9.48 17.48
C THR A 661 -13.53 -8.91 17.96
N HIS A 662 -14.63 -9.61 17.73
CA HIS A 662 -15.93 -9.21 18.25
C HIS A 662 -16.07 -9.53 19.74
N ALA A 663 -16.50 -8.56 20.56
CA ALA A 663 -16.80 -8.70 21.97
C ALA A 663 -17.85 -7.66 22.43
N TYR A 664 -18.51 -7.96 23.55
CA TYR A 664 -19.43 -7.05 24.26
C TYR A 664 -18.91 -6.78 25.69
N ASP A 665 -17.64 -6.41 25.80
CA ASP A 665 -16.99 -6.13 27.07
C ASP A 665 -17.35 -4.74 27.62
N PHE A 666 -17.36 -3.74 26.74
CA PHE A 666 -17.83 -2.37 26.97
C PHE A 666 -18.37 -1.79 25.67
N TYR A 667 -19.57 -1.20 25.72
CA TYR A 667 -20.22 -0.63 24.54
C TYR A 667 -21.33 0.38 24.93
N LYS A 668 -21.70 1.28 24.02
CA LYS A 668 -22.72 2.32 24.23
C LYS A 668 -23.92 2.10 23.29
N PRO A 669 -24.84 1.17 23.59
CA PRO A 669 -25.96 0.84 22.70
C PRO A 669 -27.11 1.86 22.83
N ASP A 670 -27.26 2.51 23.98
CA ASP A 670 -28.29 3.54 24.19
C ASP A 670 -27.79 4.90 23.68
N LEU A 671 -28.33 5.33 22.53
CA LEU A 671 -27.95 6.60 21.89
C LEU A 671 -28.47 7.84 22.63
N LYS A 672 -29.25 7.68 23.71
CA LYS A 672 -29.76 8.79 24.53
C LYS A 672 -28.96 8.98 25.82
N ALA A 673 -28.16 7.99 26.22
CA ALA A 673 -27.34 8.04 27.42
C ALA A 673 -25.86 8.18 27.04
N GLU A 674 -25.12 8.98 27.82
CA GLU A 674 -23.66 9.06 27.66
C GLU A 674 -22.94 7.86 28.31
N PHE A 675 -23.66 7.14 29.19
CA PHE A 675 -23.10 6.05 29.97
C PHE A 675 -23.02 4.74 29.18
N PRO A 676 -21.88 4.04 29.24
CA PRO A 676 -21.70 2.74 28.62
C PRO A 676 -22.36 1.62 29.45
N LEU A 677 -22.69 0.51 28.77
CA LEU A 677 -22.82 -0.79 29.41
C LEU A 677 -21.43 -1.39 29.53
N VAL A 678 -21.07 -1.85 30.73
CA VAL A 678 -19.74 -2.39 31.02
C VAL A 678 -19.83 -3.70 31.79
N ASN A 679 -19.10 -4.71 31.32
CA ASN A 679 -18.79 -5.89 32.11
C ASN A 679 -17.32 -5.81 32.51
N GLY A 680 -17.05 -5.35 33.74
CA GLY A 680 -15.68 -5.10 34.19
C GLY A 680 -14.77 -6.32 34.14
N HIS A 681 -15.29 -7.53 34.43
CA HIS A 681 -14.51 -8.77 34.36
C HIS A 681 -14.15 -9.14 32.91
N GLU A 682 -15.12 -9.06 32.00
CA GLU A 682 -14.88 -9.34 30.58
C GLU A 682 -14.02 -8.26 29.91
N SER A 683 -14.12 -7.00 30.36
CA SER A 683 -13.25 -5.90 29.90
C SER A 683 -11.79 -6.15 30.23
N LEU A 684 -11.49 -6.58 31.47
CA LEU A 684 -10.12 -6.92 31.87
C LEU A 684 -9.58 -8.13 31.09
N ARG A 685 -10.41 -9.16 30.90
CA ARG A 685 -10.05 -10.34 30.11
C ARG A 685 -9.77 -9.99 28.65
N SER A 686 -10.62 -9.18 28.05
CA SER A 686 -10.51 -8.74 26.65
C SER A 686 -9.28 -7.87 26.43
N TYR A 687 -8.98 -6.97 27.38
CA TYR A 687 -7.75 -6.17 27.39
C TYR A 687 -6.49 -7.06 27.39
N MET A 688 -6.41 -8.03 28.32
CA MET A 688 -5.25 -8.92 28.41
C MET A 688 -5.12 -9.84 27.19
N SER A 689 -6.25 -10.31 26.65
CA SER A 689 -6.25 -11.15 25.43
C SER A 689 -5.82 -10.36 24.20
N ALA A 690 -6.25 -9.10 24.09
CA ALA A 690 -5.80 -8.19 23.04
C ALA A 690 -4.30 -7.90 23.13
N LEU A 691 -3.78 -7.74 24.35
CA LEU A 691 -2.35 -7.54 24.59
C LEU A 691 -1.54 -8.76 24.10
N ASP A 692 -1.95 -9.96 24.51
CA ASP A 692 -1.32 -11.21 24.07
C ASP A 692 -1.39 -11.36 22.54
N GLY A 693 -2.56 -11.10 21.95
CA GLY A 693 -2.78 -11.16 20.50
C GLY A 693 -1.93 -10.16 19.72
N CYS A 694 -1.85 -8.91 20.18
CA CYS A 694 -0.99 -7.89 19.58
C CYS A 694 0.49 -8.28 19.69
N TYR A 695 0.91 -8.78 20.85
CA TYR A 695 2.28 -9.20 21.10
C TYR A 695 2.69 -10.37 20.20
N GLN A 696 1.82 -11.37 20.06
CA GLN A 696 2.04 -12.48 19.14
C GLN A 696 2.18 -11.99 17.68
N ARG A 697 1.29 -11.10 17.22
CA ARG A 697 1.33 -10.56 15.85
C ARG A 697 2.57 -9.70 15.59
N LEU A 698 3.02 -8.97 16.59
CA LEU A 698 4.29 -8.24 16.55
C LEU A 698 5.46 -9.21 16.40
N ARG A 699 5.49 -10.28 17.20
CA ARG A 699 6.52 -11.32 17.12
C ARG A 699 6.58 -11.95 15.74
N GLU A 700 5.45 -12.38 15.20
CA GLU A 700 5.34 -12.97 13.85
C GLU A 700 5.91 -12.03 12.77
N LYS A 701 5.68 -10.72 12.89
CA LYS A 701 6.25 -9.71 11.97
C LYS A 701 7.76 -9.54 12.14
N VAL A 702 8.25 -9.48 13.38
CA VAL A 702 9.69 -9.36 13.65
C VAL A 702 10.44 -10.63 13.21
N GLU A 703 9.87 -11.82 13.43
CA GLU A 703 10.38 -13.09 12.90
C GLU A 703 10.46 -13.07 11.37
N ALA A 704 9.38 -12.65 10.70
CA ALA A 704 9.36 -12.52 9.24
C ALA A 704 10.39 -11.48 8.73
N ALA A 705 10.60 -10.38 9.46
CA ALA A 705 11.61 -9.38 9.12
C ALA A 705 13.04 -9.94 9.31
N ASN A 706 13.31 -10.64 10.41
CA ASN A 706 14.58 -11.33 10.67
C ASN A 706 14.93 -12.36 9.59
N GLN A 707 13.92 -12.99 8.97
CA GLN A 707 14.11 -13.94 7.87
C GLN A 707 14.45 -13.23 6.54
N ARG A 708 14.01 -11.98 6.34
CA ARG A 708 14.24 -11.21 5.10
C ARG A 708 15.63 -10.57 5.00
N THR A 709 16.38 -10.45 6.10
CA THR A 709 17.68 -9.76 6.12
C THR A 709 18.86 -10.62 5.65
N ASN A 710 18.64 -11.79 5.03
CA ASN A 710 19.67 -12.75 4.59
C ASN A 710 20.76 -13.05 5.64
N GLY A 711 20.45 -12.88 6.93
CA GLY A 711 21.41 -13.07 8.03
C GLY A 711 22.49 -12.00 8.18
N LEU A 712 22.47 -10.92 7.39
CA LEU A 712 23.47 -9.84 7.40
C LEU A 712 23.03 -8.60 8.20
N GLY A 713 21.82 -8.60 8.78
CA GLY A 713 21.32 -7.56 9.69
C GLY A 713 21.28 -8.01 11.15
N PRO A 714 21.29 -7.07 12.12
CA PRO A 714 21.10 -7.41 13.53
C PRO A 714 19.79 -8.16 13.70
N LYS A 715 19.87 -9.42 14.18
CA LYS A 715 18.69 -10.22 14.48
C LYS A 715 18.11 -9.75 15.80
N THR A 716 16.83 -9.45 15.77
CA THR A 716 16.09 -9.13 17.00
C THR A 716 15.68 -10.43 17.67
N ASP A 717 16.00 -10.62 18.95
CA ASP A 717 15.59 -11.81 19.70
C ASP A 717 14.06 -11.82 19.86
N THR A 718 13.41 -12.77 19.19
CA THR A 718 11.95 -12.92 19.20
C THR A 718 11.44 -13.68 20.43
N ASN A 719 12.34 -14.34 21.17
CA ASN A 719 12.02 -15.00 22.44
C ASN A 719 12.04 -14.02 23.63
N ASN A 720 12.71 -12.88 23.48
CA ASN A 720 12.71 -11.77 24.43
C ASN A 720 12.30 -10.46 23.74
N LEU A 721 11.14 -10.48 23.08
CA LEU A 721 10.68 -9.40 22.22
C LEU A 721 10.49 -8.08 23.00
N LEU A 722 10.23 -8.16 24.31
CA LEU A 722 10.06 -6.99 25.17
C LEU A 722 11.32 -6.13 25.25
N ASN A 723 12.50 -6.70 25.00
CA ASN A 723 13.77 -5.98 25.00
C ASN A 723 13.98 -5.05 23.79
N ILE A 724 13.13 -5.15 22.76
CA ILE A 724 13.09 -4.14 21.69
C ILE A 724 12.73 -2.76 22.25
N PHE A 725 11.87 -2.74 23.27
CA PHE A 725 11.34 -1.52 23.84
C PHE A 725 12.18 -1.07 25.03
N ASN A 726 12.80 0.10 24.89
CA ASN A 726 13.50 0.76 25.99
C ASN A 726 12.51 1.32 27.01
N TYR A 727 11.36 1.78 26.52
CA TYR A 727 10.25 2.27 27.33
C TYR A 727 8.94 1.76 26.77
N MET A 728 7.87 1.77 27.57
CA MET A 728 6.52 1.49 27.07
C MET A 728 5.48 2.42 27.67
N ALA A 729 4.47 2.74 26.87
CA ALA A 729 3.25 3.41 27.27
C ALA A 729 2.02 2.59 26.87
N PHE A 730 0.99 2.65 27.69
CA PHE A 730 -0.22 1.85 27.56
C PHE A 730 -1.46 2.75 27.61
N HIS A 731 -2.53 2.32 26.94
CA HIS A 731 -3.87 2.78 27.28
C HIS A 731 -4.09 2.52 28.79
N THR A 732 -4.42 3.57 29.53
CA THR A 732 -4.45 3.55 31.00
C THR A 732 -5.85 3.93 31.49
N PRO A 733 -6.81 2.99 31.51
CA PRO A 733 -8.11 3.21 32.14
C PRO A 733 -7.98 3.29 33.67
N ASN A 734 -6.95 2.66 34.23
CA ASN A 734 -6.47 2.85 35.59
C ASN A 734 -4.98 2.46 35.66
N CYS A 735 -4.22 2.96 36.62
CA CYS A 735 -2.78 2.70 36.67
C CYS A 735 -2.44 1.25 37.03
N LYS A 736 -3.33 0.56 37.77
CA LYS A 736 -3.07 -0.82 38.18
C LYS A 736 -3.02 -1.79 37.01
N ILE A 737 -3.88 -1.62 36.00
CA ILE A 737 -3.89 -2.49 34.81
C ILE A 737 -2.56 -2.44 34.05
N VAL A 738 -1.85 -1.31 34.07
CA VAL A 738 -0.58 -1.13 33.36
C VAL A 738 0.51 -2.03 33.95
N SER A 739 0.63 -2.10 35.28
CA SER A 739 1.55 -3.01 35.96
C SER A 739 1.27 -4.48 35.64
N LYS A 740 -0.01 -4.85 35.60
CA LYS A 740 -0.47 -6.20 35.23
C LYS A 740 -0.16 -6.52 33.77
N SER A 741 -0.37 -5.54 32.88
CA SER A 741 -0.13 -5.67 31.45
C SER A 741 1.34 -5.91 31.16
N TYR A 742 2.23 -5.14 31.78
CA TYR A 742 3.67 -5.33 31.60
C TYR A 742 4.14 -6.67 32.18
N GLY A 743 3.61 -7.08 33.33
CA GLY A 743 3.81 -8.44 33.85
C GLY A 743 3.35 -9.53 32.87
N ARG A 744 2.20 -9.33 32.21
CA ARG A 744 1.67 -10.27 31.20
C ARG A 744 2.56 -10.37 29.96
N LEU A 745 3.15 -9.27 29.50
CA LEU A 745 4.14 -9.31 28.42
C LEU A 745 5.38 -10.11 28.82
N LEU A 746 5.88 -9.91 30.05
CA LEU A 746 7.00 -10.67 30.57
C LEU A 746 6.65 -12.17 30.68
N TYR A 747 5.44 -12.52 31.11
CA TYR A 747 4.95 -13.89 31.10
C TYR A 747 5.00 -14.52 29.70
N ASN A 748 4.64 -13.77 28.65
CA ASN A 748 4.72 -14.26 27.28
C ASN A 748 6.17 -14.51 26.83
N ASP A 749 7.13 -13.64 27.18
CA ASP A 749 8.55 -13.89 26.89
C ASP A 749 9.04 -15.16 27.60
N PHE A 750 8.75 -15.30 28.89
CA PHE A 750 9.11 -16.49 29.66
C PHE A 750 8.55 -17.80 29.09
N ARG A 751 7.34 -17.78 28.52
CA ARG A 751 6.77 -18.95 27.83
C ARG A 751 7.53 -19.32 26.57
N LEU A 752 8.09 -18.33 25.89
CA LEU A 752 8.80 -18.46 24.62
C LEU A 752 10.29 -18.67 24.81
N ASP A 753 10.81 -18.46 26.02
CA ASP A 753 12.21 -18.66 26.34
C ASP A 753 12.63 -20.10 26.00
N SER A 754 13.75 -20.19 25.27
CA SER A 754 14.40 -21.46 24.92
C SER A 754 15.03 -22.12 26.13
N ASP A 755 15.50 -21.32 27.10
CA ASP A 755 15.98 -21.84 28.38
C ASP A 755 14.81 -21.91 29.36
N LYS A 756 14.30 -23.13 29.57
CA LYS A 756 13.20 -23.37 30.51
C LYS A 756 13.62 -23.24 31.97
N SER A 757 14.91 -23.25 32.34
CA SER A 757 15.33 -23.22 33.75
C SER A 757 14.72 -22.05 34.53
N ARG A 758 14.68 -20.86 33.91
CA ARG A 758 14.09 -19.65 34.48
C ARG A 758 12.56 -19.75 34.59
N TRP A 759 11.90 -20.36 33.61
CA TRP A 759 10.46 -20.64 33.64
C TRP A 759 10.09 -21.64 34.74
N GLU A 760 10.85 -22.71 34.89
CA GLU A 760 10.64 -23.76 35.89
C GLU A 760 10.98 -23.31 37.31
N ALA A 761 11.99 -22.45 37.48
CA ALA A 761 12.34 -21.87 38.78
C ALA A 761 11.32 -20.82 39.24
N THR A 762 10.60 -20.16 38.32
CA THR A 762 9.66 -19.09 38.64
C THR A 762 8.25 -19.60 38.93
N LEU A 763 7.83 -20.70 38.29
CA LEU A 763 6.46 -21.21 38.37
C LEU A 763 6.40 -22.67 38.85
N THR A 764 5.44 -22.96 39.73
CA THR A 764 5.10 -24.33 40.12
C THR A 764 4.61 -25.15 38.91
N GLU A 765 4.63 -26.47 39.01
CA GLU A 765 4.12 -27.36 37.95
C GLU A 765 2.65 -27.08 37.62
N GLU A 766 1.83 -26.84 38.64
CA GLU A 766 0.40 -26.49 38.50
C GLU A 766 0.19 -25.20 37.70
N LEU A 767 0.96 -24.14 38.00
CA LEU A 767 0.86 -22.86 37.29
C LEU A 767 1.39 -22.94 35.84
N ARG A 768 2.36 -23.84 35.58
CA ARG A 768 2.85 -24.12 34.23
C ARG A 768 1.83 -24.88 33.37
N GLY A 769 0.98 -25.68 34.01
CA GLY A 769 -0.05 -26.49 33.35
C GLY A 769 -1.36 -25.76 33.02
N LEU A 770 -1.50 -24.50 33.43
CA LEU A 770 -2.72 -23.71 33.16
C LEU A 770 -3.01 -23.61 31.66
N SER A 771 -4.27 -23.80 31.29
CA SER A 771 -4.75 -23.42 29.95
C SER A 771 -4.64 -21.90 29.76
N TYR A 772 -4.71 -21.46 28.49
CA TYR A 772 -4.69 -20.03 28.17
C TYR A 772 -5.80 -19.26 28.92
N GLU A 773 -7.00 -19.83 28.95
CA GLU A 773 -8.18 -19.25 29.59
C GLU A 773 -8.04 -19.13 31.11
N GLU A 774 -7.47 -20.16 31.74
CA GLU A 774 -7.18 -20.13 33.18
C GLU A 774 -6.06 -19.12 33.50
N SER A 775 -5.07 -19.00 32.62
CA SER A 775 -3.96 -18.05 32.79
C SER A 775 -4.44 -16.59 32.83
N LEU A 776 -5.51 -16.24 32.10
CA LEU A 776 -6.09 -14.89 32.09
C LEU A 776 -6.81 -14.54 33.39
N LYS A 777 -7.21 -15.55 34.17
CA LYS A 777 -7.98 -15.40 35.43
C LYS A 777 -7.13 -15.64 36.68
N SER A 778 -5.95 -16.24 36.52
CA SER A 778 -5.07 -16.60 37.65
C SER A 778 -4.45 -15.37 38.32
N LYS A 779 -4.95 -15.04 39.51
CA LYS A 779 -4.40 -13.98 40.36
C LYS A 779 -2.99 -14.31 40.87
N GLU A 780 -2.70 -15.58 41.08
CA GLU A 780 -1.38 -16.03 41.52
C GLU A 780 -0.33 -15.80 40.44
N LEU A 781 -0.63 -16.20 39.20
CA LEU A 781 0.23 -15.94 38.05
C LEU A 781 0.44 -14.44 37.82
N GLU A 782 -0.64 -13.64 37.90
CA GLU A 782 -0.55 -12.18 37.83
C GLU A 782 0.41 -11.61 38.89
N LYS A 783 0.26 -12.03 40.15
CA LYS A 783 1.10 -11.56 41.26
C LYS A 783 2.58 -11.89 41.06
N ILE A 784 2.87 -13.11 40.59
CA ILE A 784 4.25 -13.55 40.30
C ILE A 784 4.88 -12.65 39.25
N PHE A 785 4.21 -12.43 38.10
CA PHE A 785 4.81 -11.65 37.01
C PHE A 785 4.81 -10.14 37.22
N VAL A 786 3.87 -9.60 37.99
CA VAL A 786 3.96 -8.21 38.49
C VAL A 786 5.17 -8.06 39.41
N THR A 787 5.46 -9.05 40.26
CA THR A 787 6.64 -9.04 41.13
C THR A 787 7.93 -9.19 40.33
N GLN A 788 7.96 -10.13 39.39
CA GLN A 788 9.11 -10.42 38.54
C GLN A 788 9.48 -9.26 37.60
N SER A 789 8.47 -8.50 37.16
CA SER A 789 8.66 -7.35 36.28
C SER A 789 8.94 -6.04 37.04
N LYS A 790 8.93 -6.02 38.38
CA LYS A 790 8.94 -4.80 39.20
C LYS A 790 10.04 -3.80 38.83
N ASP A 791 11.29 -4.25 38.73
CA ASP A 791 12.41 -3.33 38.46
C ASP A 791 12.40 -2.82 37.02
N LEU A 792 12.04 -3.68 36.07
CA LEU A 792 11.86 -3.30 34.67
C LEU A 792 10.66 -2.36 34.51
N PHE A 793 9.56 -2.59 35.23
CA PHE A 793 8.39 -1.72 35.23
C PHE A 793 8.78 -0.33 35.73
N LYS A 794 9.50 -0.25 36.85
CA LYS A 794 9.99 1.01 37.41
C LYS A 794 10.85 1.79 36.40
N ALA A 795 11.76 1.09 35.72
CA ALA A 795 12.68 1.73 34.77
C ALA A 795 12.03 2.09 33.41
N ARG A 796 11.09 1.27 32.92
CA ARG A 796 10.61 1.34 31.52
C ARG A 796 9.16 1.83 31.38
N VAL A 797 8.35 1.78 32.44
CA VAL A 797 6.88 1.93 32.35
C VAL A 797 6.28 2.87 33.41
N GLU A 798 6.74 2.82 34.67
CA GLU A 798 6.23 3.68 35.75
C GLU A 798 6.18 5.18 35.37
N PRO A 799 7.17 5.75 34.65
CA PRO A 799 7.09 7.12 34.16
C PRO A 799 5.86 7.43 33.29
N CYS A 800 5.29 6.44 32.59
CA CYS A 800 4.12 6.63 31.73
C CYS A 800 2.80 6.77 32.52
N ILE A 801 2.75 6.38 33.79
CA ILE A 801 1.53 6.45 34.62
C ILE A 801 1.51 7.65 35.59
N ALA A 802 2.58 8.46 35.62
CA ALA A 802 2.71 9.61 36.51
C ALA A 802 1.67 10.72 36.25
N ALA A 803 1.29 10.97 34.99
CA ALA A 803 0.19 11.88 34.67
C ALA A 803 -1.19 11.17 34.68
N PRO A 804 -1.39 9.97 34.11
CA PRO A 804 -2.67 9.26 34.17
C PRO A 804 -3.26 9.11 35.59
N THR A 805 -2.43 8.88 36.61
CA THR A 805 -2.89 8.82 38.02
C THR A 805 -3.53 10.13 38.50
N LEU A 806 -3.18 11.26 37.91
CA LEU A 806 -3.70 12.59 38.24
C LEU A 806 -4.87 13.02 37.34
N CYS A 807 -5.18 12.24 36.31
CA CYS A 807 -6.14 12.63 35.29
C CYS A 807 -7.37 11.72 35.21
N GLY A 808 -7.23 10.45 35.57
CA GLY A 808 -8.22 9.43 35.24
C GLY A 808 -8.17 9.01 33.77
N ASN A 809 -9.19 8.29 33.31
CA ASN A 809 -9.26 7.76 31.96
C ASN A 809 -9.70 8.82 30.95
N MET A 810 -8.86 9.15 29.99
CA MET A 810 -9.19 10.06 28.89
C MET A 810 -9.58 9.32 27.59
N TYR A 811 -10.05 8.07 27.69
CA TYR A 811 -10.36 7.20 26.55
C TYR A 811 -9.31 7.23 25.43
N THR A 812 -9.63 7.78 24.25
CA THR A 812 -8.70 7.80 23.10
C THR A 812 -7.44 8.61 23.35
N ALA A 813 -7.50 9.62 24.24
CA ALA A 813 -6.35 10.42 24.63
C ALA A 813 -5.47 9.74 25.70
N SER A 814 -5.96 8.67 26.36
CA SER A 814 -5.28 8.05 27.49
C SER A 814 -3.89 7.51 27.15
N LEU A 815 -3.73 6.80 26.01
CA LEU A 815 -2.42 6.31 25.58
C LEU A 815 -1.43 7.46 25.32
N TYR A 816 -1.91 8.57 24.76
CA TYR A 816 -1.07 9.70 24.42
C TYR A 816 -0.76 10.59 25.63
N CYS A 817 -1.66 10.64 26.62
CA CYS A 817 -1.35 11.15 27.96
C CYS A 817 -0.23 10.33 28.61
N SER A 818 -0.27 8.99 28.49
CA SER A 818 0.82 8.13 28.96
C SER A 818 2.14 8.38 28.23
N LEU A 819 2.11 8.64 26.91
CA LEU A 819 3.29 9.02 26.13
C LEU A 819 3.88 10.34 26.62
N ILE A 820 3.05 11.37 26.78
CA ILE A 820 3.46 12.68 27.30
C ILE A 820 4.05 12.54 28.70
N SER A 821 3.39 11.76 29.57
CA SER A 821 3.89 11.44 30.91
C SER A 821 5.28 10.82 30.85
N LEU A 822 5.45 9.79 30.01
CA LEU A 822 6.71 9.07 29.84
C LEU A 822 7.84 10.02 29.44
N ILE A 823 7.68 10.80 28.36
CA ILE A 823 8.73 11.69 27.86
C ILE A 823 9.04 12.84 28.84
N SER A 824 8.09 13.19 29.73
CA SER A 824 8.30 14.23 30.75
C SER A 824 9.13 13.75 31.95
N HIS A 825 9.32 12.43 32.13
CA HIS A 825 9.93 11.86 33.34
C HIS A 825 11.17 10.99 33.07
N ILE A 826 11.50 10.71 31.79
CA ILE A 826 12.74 10.02 31.43
C ILE A 826 13.88 11.01 31.20
N ASP A 827 15.12 10.53 31.26
CA ASP A 827 16.27 11.32 30.83
C ASP A 827 16.29 11.48 29.30
N LEU A 828 16.07 12.71 28.85
CA LEU A 828 16.01 13.05 27.44
C LEU A 828 17.39 13.10 26.77
N ARG A 829 18.48 13.29 27.53
CA ARG A 829 19.85 13.47 26.97
C ARG A 829 20.31 12.25 26.17
N ASP A 830 19.96 11.06 26.68
CA ASP A 830 20.31 9.77 26.08
C ASP A 830 19.07 9.08 25.49
N SER A 831 18.05 9.84 25.10
CA SER A 831 16.77 9.28 24.62
C SER A 831 16.76 8.99 23.12
N VAL A 832 17.55 9.72 22.32
CA VAL A 832 17.64 9.55 20.87
C VAL A 832 18.13 8.15 20.52
N GLY A 833 17.45 7.51 19.56
CA GLY A 833 17.69 6.14 19.14
C GLY A 833 16.93 5.08 19.93
N LYS A 834 16.34 5.44 21.09
CA LYS A 834 15.51 4.51 21.88
C LYS A 834 14.13 4.31 21.25
N THR A 835 13.56 3.13 21.50
CA THR A 835 12.24 2.73 21.03
C THR A 835 11.24 2.68 22.17
N ILE A 836 10.09 3.33 21.98
CA ILE A 836 8.95 3.31 22.88
C ILE A 836 7.89 2.35 22.33
N GLY A 837 7.50 1.34 23.12
CA GLY A 837 6.37 0.47 22.80
C GLY A 837 5.05 1.11 23.23
N MET A 838 4.06 1.11 22.33
CA MET A 838 2.77 1.78 22.49
C MET A 838 1.65 0.75 22.39
N PHE A 839 0.94 0.47 23.48
CA PHE A 839 -0.22 -0.43 23.45
C PHE A 839 -1.53 0.36 23.48
N SER A 840 -2.23 0.38 22.35
CA SER A 840 -3.57 0.96 22.23
C SER A 840 -4.62 -0.13 22.31
N TYR A 841 -5.66 0.11 23.11
CA TYR A 841 -6.82 -0.77 23.25
C TYR A 841 -8.10 0.06 23.17
N GLY A 842 -9.14 -0.49 22.55
CA GLY A 842 -10.50 0.00 22.65
C GLY A 842 -11.45 -1.20 22.63
N SER A 843 -12.44 -1.19 23.52
CA SER A 843 -13.44 -2.25 23.64
C SER A 843 -14.28 -2.47 22.36
N GLY A 844 -14.92 -3.64 22.25
CA GLY A 844 -15.62 -4.09 21.04
C GLY A 844 -15.02 -5.27 20.24
N ILE A 845 -13.72 -5.56 20.14
CA ILE A 845 -12.51 -4.82 20.51
C ILE A 845 -11.59 -4.57 19.29
N ALA A 846 -10.84 -3.47 19.36
CA ALA A 846 -9.74 -3.16 18.46
C ALA A 846 -8.48 -2.78 19.26
N SER A 847 -7.33 -3.31 18.88
CA SER A 847 -6.08 -3.06 19.59
C SER A 847 -4.85 -3.13 18.68
N THR A 848 -3.80 -2.41 19.05
CA THR A 848 -2.48 -2.49 18.39
C THR A 848 -1.36 -2.20 19.37
N LEU A 849 -0.34 -3.05 19.37
CA LEU A 849 0.97 -2.78 19.94
C LEU A 849 1.91 -2.29 18.84
N TYR A 850 2.44 -1.08 18.95
CA TYR A 850 3.34 -0.51 17.94
C TYR A 850 4.57 0.18 18.54
N GLY A 851 5.62 0.40 17.73
CA GLY A 851 6.84 1.09 18.13
C GLY A 851 6.90 2.53 17.64
N LEU A 852 7.38 3.43 18.50
CA LEU A 852 7.82 4.78 18.16
C LEU A 852 9.33 4.90 18.44
N LYS A 853 10.12 5.31 17.45
CA LYS A 853 11.54 5.60 17.62
C LYS A 853 11.75 7.07 17.90
N ILE A 854 12.55 7.38 18.91
CA ILE A 854 12.97 8.74 19.22
C ILE A 854 14.11 9.08 18.26
N THR A 855 13.89 10.04 17.35
CA THR A 855 14.86 10.40 16.31
C THR A 855 15.51 11.76 16.56
N GLY A 856 14.96 12.56 17.47
CA GLY A 856 15.44 13.91 17.80
C GLY A 856 15.18 14.29 19.25
N ASP A 857 15.66 15.48 19.64
CA ASP A 857 15.52 16.00 20.99
C ASP A 857 14.06 16.36 21.30
N LEU A 858 13.54 15.80 22.40
CA LEU A 858 12.17 16.00 22.86
C LEU A 858 12.04 17.16 23.88
N SER A 859 13.14 17.79 24.28
CA SER A 859 13.17 18.78 25.36
C SER A 859 12.23 19.96 25.10
N GLU A 860 12.22 20.51 23.88
CA GLU A 860 11.32 21.60 23.51
C GLU A 860 9.85 21.15 23.55
N MET A 861 9.55 19.93 23.11
CA MET A 861 8.19 19.38 23.14
C MET A 861 7.68 19.26 24.57
N VAL A 862 8.49 18.69 25.48
CA VAL A 862 8.16 18.55 26.90
C VAL A 862 7.97 19.91 27.56
N GLN A 863 8.90 20.85 27.32
CA GLN A 863 8.84 22.20 27.87
C GLN A 863 7.58 22.96 27.41
N LYS A 864 7.19 22.85 26.14
CA LYS A 864 5.99 23.52 25.62
C LYS A 864 4.70 22.90 26.16
N ILE A 865 4.67 21.58 26.36
CA ILE A 865 3.48 20.90 26.89
C ILE A 865 3.24 21.26 28.36
N ASP A 866 4.30 21.21 29.18
CA ASP A 866 4.33 21.57 30.61
C ASP A 866 3.19 20.92 31.43
N LEU A 867 2.88 19.65 31.14
CA LEU A 867 1.67 18.99 31.66
C LEU A 867 1.65 18.91 33.19
N MET A 868 2.76 18.52 33.84
CA MET A 868 2.76 18.30 35.29
C MET A 868 2.46 19.58 36.07
N LYS A 869 3.06 20.71 35.67
CA LYS A 869 2.78 22.02 36.27
C LYS A 869 1.33 22.45 36.03
N ARG A 870 0.77 22.18 34.85
CA ARG A 870 -0.64 22.47 34.55
C ARG A 870 -1.59 21.63 35.41
N LEU A 871 -1.23 20.38 35.71
CA LEU A 871 -2.03 19.52 36.58
C LEU A 871 -2.05 19.98 38.04
N GLU A 872 -0.98 20.62 38.52
CA GLU A 872 -0.88 21.22 39.86
C GLU A 872 -1.73 22.50 40.01
N GLN A 873 -2.06 23.16 38.90
CA GLN A 873 -2.83 24.42 38.88
C GLN A 873 -4.35 24.21 38.85
N ARG A 874 -4.82 22.96 38.73
CA ARG A 874 -6.25 22.66 38.69
C ARG A 874 -6.90 22.89 40.05
N GLU A 875 -8.17 23.26 40.02
CA GLU A 875 -9.01 23.28 41.21
C GLU A 875 -9.37 21.84 41.63
N ILE A 876 -9.31 21.57 42.93
CA ILE A 876 -9.78 20.31 43.51
C ILE A 876 -11.21 20.53 43.99
N CYS A 877 -12.17 19.86 43.34
CA CYS A 877 -13.59 19.98 43.63
C CYS A 877 -14.08 18.88 44.57
N THR A 878 -15.23 19.12 45.20
CA THR A 878 -15.91 18.13 46.05
C THR A 878 -16.69 17.12 45.21
N PRO A 879 -17.00 15.93 45.75
CA PRO A 879 -17.85 14.95 45.08
C PRO A 879 -19.22 15.50 44.66
N GLU A 880 -19.84 16.39 45.44
CA GLU A 880 -21.13 16.99 45.12
C GLU A 880 -21.06 17.87 43.85
N GLN A 881 -20.00 18.67 43.71
CA GLN A 881 -19.76 19.49 42.52
C GLN A 881 -19.58 18.64 41.26
N TYR A 882 -19.07 17.41 41.40
CA TYR A 882 -18.96 16.45 40.30
C TYR A 882 -20.31 15.85 39.87
N GLU A 883 -21.32 15.78 40.76
CA GLU A 883 -22.63 15.17 40.47
C GLU A 883 -23.62 16.11 39.76
N GLU A 884 -23.39 17.43 39.77
CA GLU A 884 -24.28 18.44 39.19
C GLU A 884 -24.07 18.69 37.67
N ALA A 885 -23.10 18.03 37.03
CA ALA A 885 -22.83 18.20 35.61
C ALA A 885 -23.76 17.34 34.72
N TYR A 886 -24.08 17.84 33.51
CA TYR A 886 -24.67 17.16 32.33
C TYR A 886 -26.16 17.40 31.98
N GLY A 887 -26.36 18.36 31.06
CA GLY A 887 -27.04 18.14 29.76
C GLY A 887 -28.57 18.26 29.66
N ALA A 888 -29.07 19.42 29.20
CA ALA A 888 -30.46 19.62 28.73
C ALA A 888 -30.50 20.31 27.34
N LYS A 889 -31.66 20.31 26.66
CA LYS A 889 -31.91 21.04 25.39
C LYS A 889 -32.38 22.47 25.68
N GLY A 890 -32.16 23.42 24.74
CA GLY A 890 -32.54 24.83 24.92
C GLY A 890 -31.81 25.44 26.12
N TYR A 891 -30.48 25.30 26.11
CA TYR A 891 -29.66 25.35 27.30
C TYR A 891 -28.46 26.29 27.12
N GLU A 892 -28.31 27.20 28.08
CA GLU A 892 -27.10 27.97 28.28
C GLU A 892 -26.35 27.33 29.45
N PRO A 893 -25.14 26.79 29.22
CA PRO A 893 -24.29 26.29 30.30
C PRO A 893 -24.14 27.32 31.43
N ALA A 894 -24.30 26.89 32.67
CA ALA A 894 -24.23 27.71 33.87
C ALA A 894 -22.90 27.56 34.61
N GLY A 895 -22.12 26.53 34.29
CA GLY A 895 -20.81 26.27 34.86
C GLY A 895 -19.86 27.45 34.73
N SER A 896 -19.03 27.61 35.76
CA SER A 896 -18.03 28.67 35.82
C SER A 896 -16.96 28.48 34.75
N ILE A 897 -16.55 29.58 34.13
CA ILE A 897 -15.39 29.64 33.24
C ILE A 897 -14.13 30.09 33.99
N GLU A 898 -14.22 30.46 35.27
CA GLU A 898 -13.09 31.03 36.03
C GLU A 898 -11.95 30.03 36.21
N VAL A 899 -12.27 28.74 36.36
CA VAL A 899 -11.31 27.66 36.53
C VAL A 899 -10.54 27.31 35.25
N MET A 900 -11.04 27.73 34.09
CA MET A 900 -10.41 27.44 32.80
C MET A 900 -9.16 28.31 32.58
N ALA A 901 -8.17 27.81 31.85
CA ALA A 901 -7.03 28.64 31.47
C ALA A 901 -7.41 29.66 30.37
N PRO A 902 -6.76 30.83 30.29
CA PRO A 902 -6.87 31.72 29.13
C PRO A 902 -6.61 31.00 27.80
N GLY A 903 -7.42 31.30 26.79
CA GLY A 903 -7.40 30.62 25.49
C GLY A 903 -8.19 29.31 25.42
N THR A 904 -8.87 28.91 26.51
CA THR A 904 -9.75 27.72 26.52
C THR A 904 -11.04 28.01 25.76
N TYR A 905 -11.38 27.16 24.80
CA TYR A 905 -12.69 27.18 24.16
C TYR A 905 -13.72 26.54 25.08
N TYR A 906 -14.90 27.12 25.15
CA TYR A 906 -16.01 26.63 25.96
C TYR A 906 -17.34 26.77 25.22
N LEU A 907 -18.29 25.89 25.57
CA LEU A 907 -19.66 25.92 25.08
C LEU A 907 -20.40 27.13 25.66
N GLN A 908 -20.78 28.05 24.79
CA GLN A 908 -21.49 29.26 25.17
C GLN A 908 -22.99 29.01 25.28
N ARG A 909 -23.58 28.31 24.29
CA ARG A 909 -24.99 27.95 24.26
C ARG A 909 -25.27 26.81 23.27
N VAL A 910 -26.38 26.11 23.50
CA VAL A 910 -27.01 25.19 22.54
C VAL A 910 -28.41 25.70 22.23
N ASP A 911 -28.69 25.99 20.97
CA ASP A 911 -30.04 26.44 20.59
C ASP A 911 -31.04 25.30 20.40
N ASP A 912 -32.30 25.65 20.15
CA ASP A 912 -33.41 24.70 19.98
C ASP A 912 -33.23 23.74 18.79
N ALA A 913 -32.35 24.09 17.84
CA ALA A 913 -31.98 23.26 16.70
C ALA A 913 -30.70 22.44 16.96
N TYR A 914 -30.27 22.33 18.23
CA TYR A 914 -29.08 21.62 18.67
C TYR A 914 -27.75 22.17 18.13
N ARG A 915 -27.75 23.40 17.58
CA ARG A 915 -26.52 24.05 17.12
C ARG A 915 -25.73 24.54 18.33
N ARG A 916 -24.47 24.13 18.41
CA ARG A 916 -23.53 24.48 19.48
C ARG A 916 -22.72 25.71 19.07
N PHE A 917 -22.61 26.68 19.98
CA PHE A 917 -21.83 27.89 19.78
C PHE A 917 -20.72 27.92 20.82
N TYR A 918 -19.48 28.18 20.38
CA TYR A 918 -18.30 28.19 21.24
C TYR A 918 -17.73 29.60 21.35
N ALA A 919 -17.20 29.92 22.52
CA ALA A 919 -16.44 31.14 22.79
C ALA A 919 -15.06 30.77 23.36
N VAL A 920 -14.15 31.74 23.43
CA VAL A 920 -12.80 31.55 23.95
C VAL A 920 -12.66 32.36 25.23
N LYS A 921 -12.15 31.74 26.29
CA LYS A 921 -11.80 32.45 27.52
C LYS A 921 -10.66 33.43 27.21
N PRO A 922 -10.83 34.73 27.49
CA PRO A 922 -9.82 35.75 27.19
C PRO A 922 -8.49 35.52 27.93
#